data_AF-A0A9P6UWG6-F1
#
_entry.id   AF-A0A9P6UWG6-F1
#
_cell.length_a   1.000
_cell.length_b   1.000
_cell.length_c   1.000
_cell.angle_alpha   90.00
_cell.angle_beta   90.00
_cell.angle_gamma   90.00
#
_symmetry.space_group_name_H-M   'P 1'
#
loop_
_entity.id
_entity.type
_entity.pdbx_description
1 polymer ?
#
loop_
_entity_poly.entity_id
_entity_poly.type
_entity_poly.pdbx_seq_one_letter_code
_entity_poly.pdbx_strand_id
1 'polypeptide(L)'
;MFNTLLKKASESSFAALASEALDSRPGSPAGGTRRQAPGSPLAGQQPAGASSPVRKPRNPNARAGLNPLSSNAQLASQLDEAQNDIETFQKLLQKAAQEKSEASVHDINVSKNADQLKEENDVLNEELQEARALIKAMRATLEDKAAVEFLSTKSASEKGGYSSQEELLSRATATLADPLGATSAAGNDTQDPLTEKADTTATSSTELLAVERPLGAETVSSGAAASDSGQYDKVRELTEQLEAKAEQCLKLESTLAQRTSEVGKQKSDHDEKMKKMKAIFAAANKNLNEYRQSIAAKDEEIADLKTRLEISPPAEEKSKEQNRNVSLLFLLSAATSVDKKAIQDLEAELKAQSEAAAMKVQHTETKYKQANVQLEKLKVEYQQYKQRASMLLQQQRDAVQTDDGSQLRELQNQLEALTKENKSVAADLQDSEFRRSALEGELQVAMDQIANLESTYEISRRQERQQSRQLKDLERSLKDAQREREAAESRIASLQELRAVEAQSLMQELGGNTKHTEERLAKKEEENAELQKILDRSSDELAAAKQEIQNLRDLISSSEASQEASSGSAGTMASSAAPNLDSENRGQLLITTALGPRPSFSTSPFDQESPISRASSSLSLPADKPSVYSTLSDLLATKPLVERSPFSESSVVSSAKEKEYQTKLQHLTELLNESEANHQRLLDQEKVLKEEIRNLDRAERRQNLSVDYLKNIVLKYLETSDREPLLPVLTTVLQLSPAEVAMLRKKTIQTSASSMVLGGFFGGGGGH
;
A
#
# COMPACT_ATOMS: atom_id res chain seq x y z
N MET A 1 -76.65 -22.93 6.83
CA MET A 1 -76.10 -23.78 7.91
C MET A 1 -74.62 -24.13 7.73
N PHE A 2 -74.10 -24.28 6.50
CA PHE A 2 -72.66 -24.53 6.27
C PHE A 2 -71.76 -23.29 6.54
N ASN A 3 -72.23 -22.08 6.21
CA ASN A 3 -71.49 -20.84 6.50
C ASN A 3 -71.43 -20.44 7.99
N THR A 4 -72.29 -21.02 8.83
CA THR A 4 -72.26 -20.86 10.29
C THR A 4 -71.28 -21.81 10.98
N LEU A 5 -70.83 -22.87 10.29
CA LEU A 5 -69.82 -23.82 10.78
C LEU A 5 -68.39 -23.34 10.48
N LEU A 6 -68.18 -22.65 9.35
CA LEU A 6 -66.88 -22.06 9.02
C LEU A 6 -66.52 -20.86 9.89
N LYS A 7 -67.52 -20.09 10.38
CA LYS A 7 -67.28 -18.94 11.26
C LYS A 7 -66.98 -19.34 12.72
N LYS A 8 -67.36 -20.54 13.16
CA LYS A 8 -67.03 -21.08 14.49
C LYS A 8 -65.64 -21.74 14.56
N ALA A 9 -65.04 -22.10 13.43
CA ALA A 9 -63.70 -22.68 13.40
C ALA A 9 -62.58 -21.62 13.49
N SER A 10 -62.83 -20.39 13.03
CA SER A 10 -61.84 -19.31 13.06
C SER A 10 -61.70 -18.60 14.43
N GLU A 11 -62.67 -18.75 15.32
CA GLU A 11 -62.64 -18.14 16.67
C GLU A 11 -62.10 -19.12 17.73
N SER A 12 -61.84 -20.38 17.38
CA SER A 12 -61.42 -21.45 18.29
C SER A 12 -59.90 -21.62 18.42
N SER A 13 -59.08 -20.96 17.60
CA SER A 13 -57.62 -21.20 17.55
C SER A 13 -56.77 -20.14 18.28
N PHE A 14 -57.39 -19.14 18.92
CA PHE A 14 -56.66 -18.04 19.57
C PHE A 14 -56.72 -18.03 21.11
N ALA A 15 -57.23 -19.10 21.73
CA ALA A 15 -57.46 -19.16 23.18
C ALA A 15 -56.82 -20.37 23.89
N ALA A 16 -55.63 -20.81 23.46
CA ALA A 16 -54.90 -21.87 24.15
C ALA A 16 -53.39 -21.61 24.11
N LEU A 17 -52.88 -20.74 25.00
CA LEU A 17 -51.49 -20.72 25.49
C LEU A 17 -51.36 -19.72 26.67
N ALA A 18 -52.20 -19.88 27.69
CA ALA A 18 -51.99 -19.27 28.98
C ALA A 18 -52.40 -20.27 30.08
N SER A 19 -51.45 -20.50 31.00
CA SER A 19 -51.62 -21.09 32.34
C SER A 19 -51.51 -22.62 32.50
N GLU A 20 -50.29 -23.08 32.83
CA GLU A 20 -49.91 -24.13 33.84
C GLU A 20 -48.39 -24.39 33.65
N ALA A 21 -47.50 -24.46 34.64
CA ALA A 21 -47.65 -24.85 36.03
C ALA A 21 -46.56 -24.25 36.94
N LEU A 22 -46.93 -24.23 38.22
CA LEU A 22 -46.20 -23.92 39.43
C LEU A 22 -45.19 -25.02 39.83
N ASP A 23 -44.14 -24.56 40.53
CA ASP A 23 -43.54 -25.13 41.74
C ASP A 23 -42.70 -26.43 41.67
N SER A 24 -41.41 -26.29 42.03
CA SER A 24 -40.58 -27.29 42.72
C SER A 24 -39.20 -26.71 43.08
N ARG A 25 -39.06 -26.19 44.31
CA ARG A 25 -37.81 -26.28 45.11
C ARG A 25 -37.60 -27.77 45.53
N PRO A 26 -36.42 -28.25 46.02
CA PRO A 26 -35.41 -27.54 46.81
C PRO A 26 -33.93 -27.94 46.52
N GLY A 27 -32.97 -27.33 47.25
CA GLY A 27 -31.69 -28.01 47.55
C GLY A 27 -30.42 -27.14 47.50
N SER A 28 -29.99 -26.65 48.66
CA SER A 28 -28.57 -26.32 48.94
C SER A 28 -27.77 -27.62 49.12
N PRO A 29 -26.44 -27.67 48.92
CA PRO A 29 -25.54 -27.33 50.05
C PRO A 29 -24.16 -26.71 49.68
N ALA A 30 -23.65 -25.93 50.66
CA ALA A 30 -22.29 -25.87 51.23
C ALA A 30 -20.98 -25.97 50.39
N GLY A 31 -20.04 -25.08 50.76
CA GLY A 31 -18.57 -25.19 50.60
C GLY A 31 -18.00 -24.04 49.75
N GLY A 32 -17.23 -23.06 50.22
CA GLY A 32 -16.32 -23.00 51.34
C GLY A 32 -14.87 -23.12 50.85
N THR A 33 -14.19 -22.01 50.57
CA THR A 33 -12.78 -21.80 50.94
C THR A 33 -12.31 -20.38 50.66
N ARG A 34 -11.51 -19.91 51.61
CA ARG A 34 -10.99 -18.59 51.90
C ARG A 34 -9.47 -18.77 51.99
N ARG A 35 -8.66 -17.90 51.38
CA ARG A 35 -7.25 -17.63 51.75
C ARG A 35 -6.83 -16.33 51.02
N GLN A 36 -6.82 -15.20 51.72
CA GLN A 36 -5.75 -14.66 52.58
C GLN A 36 -4.54 -14.14 51.79
N ALA A 37 -4.48 -12.82 51.72
CA ALA A 37 -3.25 -12.05 51.62
C ALA A 37 -2.53 -11.99 52.98
N PRO A 38 -1.21 -11.86 52.99
CA PRO A 38 -0.47 -11.10 53.99
C PRO A 38 0.22 -9.90 53.30
N GLY A 39 0.32 -8.70 53.86
CA GLY A 39 0.58 -8.37 55.25
C GLY A 39 2.03 -7.88 55.37
N SER A 40 2.22 -6.57 55.49
CA SER A 40 3.49 -5.93 55.89
C SER A 40 3.98 -6.43 57.25
N PRO A 41 5.25 -6.18 57.62
CA PRO A 41 5.44 -5.22 58.72
C PRO A 41 6.72 -4.35 58.67
N LEU A 42 6.66 -3.32 59.52
CA LEU A 42 7.67 -2.35 59.95
C LEU A 42 8.95 -2.95 60.58
N ALA A 43 10.07 -2.24 60.41
CA ALA A 43 11.05 -1.78 61.41
C ALA A 43 12.31 -1.33 60.62
N GLY A 44 12.91 -0.14 60.76
CA GLY A 44 13.29 0.57 61.98
C GLY A 44 14.82 0.48 62.11
N GLN A 45 15.56 1.52 61.71
CA GLN A 45 16.91 1.84 62.23
C GLN A 45 17.44 3.17 61.65
N GLN A 46 17.70 4.14 62.54
CA GLN A 46 18.75 5.15 62.36
C GLN A 46 20.13 4.48 62.54
N PRO A 47 21.28 5.11 62.17
CA PRO A 47 21.89 6.11 63.07
C PRO A 47 22.58 7.33 62.41
N ALA A 48 22.84 8.34 63.27
CA ALA A 48 23.97 9.28 63.35
C ALA A 48 25.11 9.17 62.31
N GLY A 49 25.84 10.20 61.90
CA GLY A 49 26.18 11.51 62.46
C GLY A 49 27.59 11.90 61.95
N ALA A 50 28.00 13.17 62.14
CA ALA A 50 29.35 13.72 61.90
C ALA A 50 29.74 13.90 60.40
N SER A 51 30.48 14.92 59.93
CA SER A 51 31.30 15.98 60.54
C SER A 51 31.70 17.00 59.46
N SER A 52 31.68 18.30 59.79
CA SER A 52 32.53 19.32 59.14
C SER A 52 34.03 19.04 59.34
N PRO A 53 34.92 19.67 58.55
CA PRO A 53 35.76 20.75 59.11
C PRO A 53 35.89 21.94 58.12
N VAL A 54 35.75 23.21 58.51
CA VAL A 54 36.62 24.09 59.33
C VAL A 54 38.04 24.30 58.77
N ARG A 55 38.19 25.47 58.12
CA ARG A 55 39.33 26.45 58.07
C ARG A 55 40.76 25.98 58.37
N LYS A 56 41.72 26.39 57.52
CA LYS A 56 42.65 27.52 57.81
C LYS A 56 43.55 27.95 56.61
N PRO A 57 44.16 29.16 56.65
CA PRO A 57 44.77 29.89 55.53
C PRO A 57 46.32 29.98 55.59
N ARG A 58 46.95 30.36 54.46
CA ARG A 58 48.33 30.95 54.29
C ARG A 58 48.60 31.04 52.78
N ASN A 59 49.26 32.01 52.15
CA ASN A 59 49.80 33.36 52.44
C ASN A 59 50.13 33.99 51.05
N PRO A 60 50.38 35.31 50.92
CA PRO A 60 50.34 36.07 49.67
C PRO A 60 51.73 36.29 49.06
N ASN A 61 51.78 36.47 47.73
CA ASN A 61 52.61 37.45 47.01
C ASN A 61 52.58 37.17 45.50
N ALA A 62 51.80 37.95 44.76
CA ALA A 62 52.15 38.34 43.39
C ALA A 62 51.32 39.56 43.01
N ARG A 63 52.03 40.65 42.73
CA ARG A 63 51.54 41.99 42.49
C ARG A 63 51.66 42.26 40.99
N ALA A 64 50.54 42.37 40.29
CA ALA A 64 50.38 43.02 38.99
C ALA A 64 48.85 43.06 38.74
N GLY A 65 48.13 44.17 38.71
CA GLY A 65 48.45 45.43 38.07
C GLY A 65 47.69 45.54 36.75
N LEU A 66 46.36 45.34 36.71
CA LEU A 66 45.55 45.56 35.51
C LEU A 66 44.10 46.01 35.83
N ASN A 67 43.70 47.06 35.11
CA ASN A 67 42.51 47.91 35.12
C ASN A 67 41.12 47.29 35.49
N PRO A 68 40.36 47.90 36.43
CA PRO A 68 39.03 47.41 36.84
C PRO A 68 37.83 47.90 35.98
N LEU A 69 38.05 48.56 34.85
CA LEU A 69 36.95 49.12 34.03
C LEU A 69 36.48 48.20 32.89
N SER A 70 37.15 47.08 32.61
CA SER A 70 36.76 46.15 31.53
C SER A 70 35.89 44.97 32.01
N SER A 71 35.98 44.55 33.28
CA SER A 71 35.22 43.38 33.76
C SER A 71 33.73 43.64 33.96
N ASN A 72 33.31 44.87 34.26
CA ASN A 72 31.89 45.18 34.43
C ASN A 72 31.11 45.17 33.11
N ALA A 73 31.74 45.57 32.00
CA ALA A 73 31.12 45.49 30.68
C ALA A 73 30.97 44.02 30.22
N GLN A 74 31.95 43.18 30.56
CA GLN A 74 31.93 41.76 30.22
C GLN A 74 30.89 40.98 31.06
N LEU A 75 30.74 41.33 32.35
CA LEU A 75 29.69 40.79 33.20
C LEU A 75 28.29 41.24 32.75
N ALA A 76 28.11 42.48 32.31
CA ALA A 76 26.84 42.95 31.77
C ALA A 76 26.47 42.20 30.47
N SER A 77 27.42 42.01 29.55
CA SER A 77 27.19 41.23 28.33
C SER A 77 26.83 39.77 28.61
N GLN A 78 27.46 39.14 29.60
CA GLN A 78 27.11 37.77 29.99
C GLN A 78 25.74 37.67 30.65
N LEU A 79 25.29 38.73 31.34
CA LEU A 79 23.97 38.78 31.96
C LEU A 79 22.86 38.97 30.91
N ASP A 80 23.10 39.79 29.89
CA ASP A 80 22.18 39.95 28.75
C ASP A 80 22.10 38.66 27.90
N GLU A 81 23.22 37.97 27.68
CA GLU A 81 23.26 36.68 26.99
C GLU A 81 22.50 35.60 27.79
N ALA A 82 22.71 35.52 29.11
CA ALA A 82 21.97 34.61 29.97
C ALA A 82 20.46 34.94 30.02
N GLN A 83 20.07 36.20 29.94
CA GLN A 83 18.65 36.59 29.86
C GLN A 83 18.01 36.17 28.53
N ASN A 84 18.72 36.31 27.41
CA ASN A 84 18.25 35.84 26.11
C ASN A 84 18.13 34.31 26.06
N ASP A 85 19.05 33.58 26.69
CA ASP A 85 18.98 32.12 26.81
C ASP A 85 17.80 31.65 27.66
N ILE A 86 17.48 32.39 28.74
CA ILE A 86 16.29 32.10 29.55
C ILE A 86 15.01 32.37 28.75
N GLU A 87 14.95 33.46 27.99
CA GLU A 87 13.77 33.80 27.19
C GLU A 87 13.54 32.81 26.04
N THR A 88 14.62 32.36 25.38
CA THR A 88 14.54 31.31 24.35
C THR A 88 14.12 29.97 24.94
N PHE A 89 14.63 29.60 26.12
CA PHE A 89 14.20 28.40 26.83
C PHE A 89 12.71 28.45 27.23
N GLN A 90 12.22 29.61 27.69
CA GLN A 90 10.79 29.79 27.98
C GLN A 90 9.92 29.66 26.72
N LYS A 91 10.34 30.22 25.58
CA LYS A 91 9.64 30.07 24.30
C LYS A 91 9.60 28.62 23.82
N LEU A 92 10.71 27.87 24.01
CA LEU A 92 10.77 26.43 23.72
C LEU A 92 9.82 25.62 24.61
N LEU A 93 9.77 25.91 25.91
CA LEU A 93 8.82 25.25 26.83
C LEU A 93 7.37 25.56 26.47
N GLN A 94 7.06 26.79 26.09
CA GLN A 94 5.70 27.17 25.68
C GLN A 94 5.31 26.49 24.37
N LYS A 95 6.23 26.38 23.41
CA LYS A 95 6.02 25.66 22.14
C LYS A 95 5.80 24.16 22.39
N ALA A 96 6.61 23.52 23.23
CA ALA A 96 6.45 22.11 23.59
C ALA A 96 5.12 21.83 24.31
N ALA A 97 4.66 22.76 25.18
CA ALA A 97 3.36 22.66 25.82
C ALA A 97 2.20 22.79 24.80
N GLN A 98 2.35 23.68 23.82
CA GLN A 98 1.37 23.84 22.75
C GLN A 98 1.31 22.60 21.85
N GLU A 99 2.44 22.07 21.40
CA GLU A 99 2.53 20.83 20.60
C GLU A 99 1.92 19.63 21.36
N LYS A 100 2.15 19.53 22.68
CA LYS A 100 1.52 18.50 23.51
C LYS A 100 0.00 18.66 23.62
N SER A 101 -0.50 19.89 23.65
CA SER A 101 -1.95 20.16 23.65
C SER A 101 -2.59 19.83 22.30
N GLU A 102 -1.90 20.13 21.19
CA GLU A 102 -2.37 19.82 19.83
C GLU A 102 -2.39 18.31 19.57
N ALA A 103 -1.37 17.58 20.02
CA ALA A 103 -1.34 16.12 19.98
C ALA A 103 -2.51 15.49 20.77
N SER A 104 -2.79 16.01 21.97
CA SER A 104 -3.93 15.52 22.78
C SER A 104 -5.29 15.80 22.14
N VAL A 105 -5.45 16.92 21.42
CA VAL A 105 -6.69 17.21 20.68
C VAL A 105 -6.83 16.30 19.47
N HIS A 106 -5.70 15.98 18.81
CA HIS A 106 -5.69 15.04 17.69
C HIS A 106 -6.13 13.63 18.13
N ASP A 107 -5.61 13.12 19.26
CA ASP A 107 -6.00 11.80 19.79
C ASP A 107 -7.49 11.73 20.17
N ILE A 108 -8.04 12.81 20.74
CA ILE A 108 -9.48 12.88 21.06
C ILE A 108 -10.33 12.87 19.79
N ASN A 109 -9.90 13.56 18.73
CA ASN A 109 -10.62 13.58 17.45
C ASN A 109 -10.52 12.23 16.73
N VAL A 110 -9.37 11.57 16.76
CA VAL A 110 -9.19 10.23 16.19
C VAL A 110 -10.09 9.21 16.92
N SER A 111 -10.20 9.30 18.25
CA SER A 111 -11.11 8.44 19.02
C SER A 111 -12.58 8.68 18.66
N LYS A 112 -13.02 9.94 18.51
CA LYS A 112 -14.40 10.25 18.12
C LYS A 112 -14.73 9.77 16.71
N ASN A 113 -13.80 9.92 15.76
CA ASN A 113 -13.98 9.42 14.40
C ASN A 113 -14.04 7.89 14.38
N ALA A 114 -13.27 7.20 15.22
CA ALA A 114 -13.34 5.75 15.35
C ALA A 114 -14.70 5.27 15.90
N ASP A 115 -15.26 5.97 16.88
CA ASP A 115 -16.59 5.65 17.43
C ASP A 115 -17.71 5.90 16.40
N GLN A 116 -17.63 7.00 15.63
CA GLN A 116 -18.59 7.28 14.55
C GLN A 116 -18.53 6.26 13.41
N LEU A 117 -17.32 5.87 12.97
CA LEU A 117 -17.15 4.83 11.95
C LEU A 117 -17.68 3.47 12.41
N LYS A 118 -17.64 3.21 13.71
CA LYS A 118 -18.21 1.99 14.29
C LYS A 118 -19.74 2.03 14.25
N GLU A 119 -20.34 3.15 14.63
CA GLU A 119 -21.80 3.34 14.57
C GLU A 119 -22.33 3.26 13.12
N GLU A 120 -21.64 3.87 12.14
CA GLU A 120 -21.99 3.73 10.71
C GLU A 120 -21.88 2.28 10.21
N ASN A 121 -20.85 1.54 10.64
CA ASN A 121 -20.73 0.12 10.28
C ASN A 121 -21.83 -0.74 10.89
N ASP A 122 -22.29 -0.42 12.11
CA ASP A 122 -23.39 -1.13 12.75
C ASP A 122 -24.71 -0.87 12.01
N VAL A 123 -24.98 0.38 11.60
CA VAL A 123 -26.15 0.74 10.78
C VAL A 123 -26.11 0.06 9.40
N LEU A 124 -24.97 0.10 8.70
CA LEU A 124 -24.81 -0.57 7.40
C LEU A 124 -25.01 -2.09 7.52
N ASN A 125 -24.57 -2.70 8.62
CA ASN A 125 -24.81 -4.12 8.86
C ASN A 125 -26.29 -4.43 9.10
N GLU A 126 -27.03 -3.53 9.76
CA GLU A 126 -28.48 -3.65 9.95
C GLU A 126 -29.23 -3.53 8.62
N GLU A 127 -28.92 -2.52 7.79
CA GLU A 127 -29.48 -2.38 6.44
C GLU A 127 -29.18 -3.60 5.55
N LEU A 128 -27.96 -4.15 5.65
CA LEU A 128 -27.56 -5.34 4.90
C LEU A 128 -28.33 -6.58 5.40
N GLN A 129 -28.65 -6.67 6.69
CA GLN A 129 -29.53 -7.71 7.21
C GLN A 129 -30.97 -7.57 6.71
N GLU A 130 -31.52 -6.34 6.67
CA GLU A 130 -32.84 -6.07 6.10
C GLU A 130 -32.90 -6.42 4.61
N ALA A 131 -31.89 -6.02 3.82
CA ALA A 131 -31.79 -6.37 2.41
C ALA A 131 -31.74 -7.89 2.19
N ARG A 132 -30.99 -8.62 3.03
CA ARG A 132 -30.96 -10.09 3.01
C ARG A 132 -32.32 -10.70 3.36
N ALA A 133 -33.06 -10.12 4.31
CA ALA A 133 -34.40 -10.56 4.68
C ALA A 133 -35.39 -10.34 3.52
N LEU A 134 -35.29 -9.20 2.83
CA LEU A 134 -36.12 -8.86 1.67
C LEU A 134 -35.85 -9.79 0.49
N ILE A 135 -34.57 -10.06 0.17
CA ILE A 135 -34.20 -11.04 -0.88
C ILE A 135 -34.75 -12.42 -0.55
N LYS A 136 -34.70 -12.83 0.73
CA LYS A 136 -35.25 -14.11 1.18
C LYS A 136 -36.78 -14.16 1.01
N ALA A 137 -37.47 -13.07 1.31
CA ALA A 137 -38.92 -12.96 1.10
C ALA A 137 -39.29 -13.01 -0.38
N MET A 138 -38.58 -12.27 -1.24
CA MET A 138 -38.79 -12.30 -2.69
C MET A 138 -38.58 -13.72 -3.25
N ARG A 139 -37.55 -14.43 -2.80
CA ARG A 139 -37.30 -15.81 -3.23
C ARG A 139 -38.45 -16.74 -2.85
N ALA A 140 -38.97 -16.63 -1.62
CA ALA A 140 -40.12 -17.41 -1.19
C ALA A 140 -41.37 -17.12 -2.05
N THR A 141 -41.63 -15.84 -2.39
CA THR A 141 -42.76 -15.50 -3.26
C THR A 141 -42.62 -16.02 -4.70
N LEU A 142 -41.39 -16.08 -5.23
CA LEU A 142 -41.12 -16.65 -6.54
C LEU A 142 -41.26 -18.17 -6.54
N GLU A 143 -40.85 -18.84 -5.47
CA GLU A 143 -41.03 -20.28 -5.28
C GLU A 143 -42.53 -20.64 -5.18
N ASP A 144 -43.31 -19.88 -4.43
CA ASP A 144 -44.78 -20.05 -4.36
C ASP A 144 -45.43 -19.80 -5.72
N LYS A 145 -45.02 -18.76 -6.45
CA LYS A 145 -45.55 -18.48 -7.80
C LYS A 145 -45.20 -19.59 -8.80
N ALA A 146 -43.98 -20.11 -8.75
CA ALA A 146 -43.55 -21.23 -9.59
C ALA A 146 -44.33 -22.51 -9.26
N ALA A 147 -44.63 -22.77 -7.97
CA ALA A 147 -45.46 -23.90 -7.56
C ALA A 147 -46.90 -23.77 -8.09
N VAL A 148 -47.48 -22.56 -8.06
CA VAL A 148 -48.82 -22.29 -8.60
C VAL A 148 -48.84 -22.46 -10.13
N GLU A 149 -47.86 -21.94 -10.86
CA GLU A 149 -47.76 -22.10 -12.33
C GLU A 149 -47.54 -23.57 -12.75
N PHE A 150 -46.76 -24.32 -11.97
CA PHE A 150 -46.55 -25.75 -12.22
C PHE A 150 -47.84 -26.57 -12.01
N LEU A 151 -48.65 -26.23 -10.99
CA LEU A 151 -49.94 -26.87 -10.76
C LEU A 151 -50.98 -26.48 -11.81
N SER A 152 -50.96 -25.22 -12.27
CA SER A 152 -51.87 -24.73 -13.31
C SER A 152 -51.58 -25.36 -14.68
N THR A 153 -50.30 -25.50 -15.07
CA THR A 153 -49.91 -26.11 -16.35
C THR A 153 -50.20 -27.62 -16.38
N LYS A 154 -50.09 -28.31 -15.25
CA LYS A 154 -50.47 -29.72 -15.15
C LYS A 154 -51.97 -29.96 -15.35
N SER A 155 -52.83 -29.05 -14.86
CA SER A 155 -54.29 -29.13 -15.06
C SER A 155 -54.75 -28.84 -16.50
N ALA A 156 -53.94 -28.13 -17.29
CA ALA A 156 -54.24 -27.82 -18.69
C ALA A 156 -53.82 -28.96 -19.65
N SER A 157 -52.84 -29.79 -19.29
CA SER A 157 -52.37 -30.88 -20.16
C SER A 157 -53.22 -32.17 -20.10
N GLU A 158 -54.05 -32.35 -19.07
CA GLU A 158 -54.90 -33.54 -18.91
C GLU A 158 -56.24 -33.49 -19.69
N LYS A 159 -56.50 -32.43 -20.48
CA LYS A 159 -57.75 -32.27 -21.24
C LYS A 159 -57.63 -32.33 -22.77
N GLY A 160 -56.48 -32.69 -23.33
CA GLY A 160 -56.37 -32.85 -24.79
C GLY A 160 -55.24 -33.77 -25.22
N GLY A 161 -55.56 -35.02 -25.62
CA GLY A 161 -54.57 -35.89 -26.26
C GLY A 161 -54.89 -37.38 -26.28
N TYR A 162 -56.02 -37.78 -26.88
CA TYR A 162 -56.21 -39.16 -27.37
C TYR A 162 -56.78 -39.13 -28.79
N SER A 163 -55.94 -38.78 -29.76
CA SER A 163 -56.03 -39.26 -31.15
C SER A 163 -54.77 -38.83 -31.89
N SER A 164 -54.21 -39.70 -32.72
CA SER A 164 -53.11 -39.44 -33.67
C SER A 164 -51.69 -39.76 -33.19
N GLN A 165 -51.42 -41.03 -32.85
CA GLN A 165 -50.05 -41.54 -32.81
C GLN A 165 -49.94 -43.02 -33.20
N GLU A 166 -50.53 -43.41 -34.34
CA GLU A 166 -50.45 -44.78 -34.87
C GLU A 166 -49.95 -44.86 -36.33
N GLU A 167 -49.39 -43.78 -36.90
CA GLU A 167 -49.11 -43.69 -38.35
C GLU A 167 -47.64 -43.44 -38.75
N LEU A 168 -46.65 -43.76 -37.90
CA LEU A 168 -45.23 -43.49 -38.22
C LEU A 168 -44.25 -44.66 -37.98
N LEU A 169 -44.72 -45.91 -37.91
CA LEU A 169 -43.85 -47.09 -37.68
C LEU A 169 -43.71 -48.06 -38.88
N SER A 170 -44.06 -47.65 -40.11
CA SER A 170 -44.06 -48.58 -41.26
C SER A 170 -43.11 -48.25 -42.42
N ARG A 171 -42.02 -47.49 -42.24
CA ARG A 171 -41.15 -47.16 -43.39
C ARG A 171 -39.67 -47.00 -43.06
N ALA A 172 -38.93 -48.11 -42.99
CA ALA A 172 -37.55 -48.24 -43.49
C ALA A 172 -36.97 -49.64 -43.19
N THR A 173 -37.22 -50.58 -44.10
CA THR A 173 -36.39 -51.78 -44.30
C THR A 173 -35.91 -51.78 -45.76
N ALA A 174 -34.75 -52.39 -46.01
CA ALA A 174 -33.96 -52.47 -47.25
C ALA A 174 -32.89 -51.35 -47.36
N THR A 175 -31.58 -51.61 -47.54
CA THR A 175 -30.94 -52.73 -48.25
C THR A 175 -29.41 -52.71 -48.05
N LEU A 176 -28.79 -53.89 -48.25
CA LEU A 176 -27.46 -54.13 -48.84
C LEU A 176 -26.20 -54.29 -47.95
N ALA A 177 -25.86 -55.57 -47.76
CA ALA A 177 -24.60 -56.22 -48.16
C ALA A 177 -23.29 -55.95 -47.40
N ASP A 178 -22.96 -56.95 -46.57
CA ASP A 178 -21.64 -57.57 -46.29
C ASP A 178 -20.90 -57.99 -47.60
N PRO A 179 -19.62 -58.50 -47.64
CA PRO A 179 -18.81 -59.02 -46.52
C PRO A 179 -17.27 -58.81 -46.60
N LEU A 180 -16.56 -59.20 -45.53
CA LEU A 180 -15.38 -60.10 -45.50
C LEU A 180 -14.33 -59.70 -44.45
N GLY A 181 -13.83 -60.70 -43.72
CA GLY A 181 -12.41 -60.74 -43.32
C GLY A 181 -12.13 -61.17 -41.89
N ALA A 182 -11.95 -62.47 -41.70
CA ALA A 182 -11.62 -63.16 -40.46
C ALA A 182 -10.21 -62.85 -39.90
N THR A 183 -10.00 -63.09 -38.60
CA THR A 183 -8.98 -63.98 -37.94
C THR A 183 -8.76 -63.50 -36.49
N SER A 184 -9.30 -64.21 -35.49
CA SER A 184 -8.74 -65.37 -34.77
C SER A 184 -7.83 -65.02 -33.58
N ALA A 185 -8.21 -65.57 -32.43
CA ALA A 185 -7.38 -66.18 -31.39
C ALA A 185 -6.99 -65.37 -30.14
N ALA A 186 -7.65 -65.79 -29.04
CA ALA A 186 -7.07 -66.22 -27.76
C ALA A 186 -6.70 -65.18 -26.68
N GLY A 187 -7.30 -65.37 -25.51
CA GLY A 187 -6.52 -65.54 -24.28
C GLY A 187 -6.73 -64.52 -23.16
N ASN A 188 -7.47 -64.95 -22.14
CA ASN A 188 -7.22 -64.76 -20.70
C ASN A 188 -7.32 -63.37 -20.02
N ASP A 189 -8.05 -63.44 -18.90
CA ASP A 189 -7.68 -62.99 -17.56
C ASP A 189 -7.84 -61.51 -17.12
N THR A 190 -8.78 -61.38 -16.16
CA THR A 190 -8.74 -60.62 -14.90
C THR A 190 -8.54 -59.09 -14.86
N GLN A 191 -9.53 -58.48 -14.21
CA GLN A 191 -9.48 -57.42 -13.18
C GLN A 191 -9.15 -55.96 -13.55
N ASP A 192 -10.03 -55.10 -13.03
CA ASP A 192 -9.92 -53.69 -12.58
C ASP A 192 -8.65 -52.88 -12.91
N PRO A 193 -8.85 -51.56 -13.13
CA PRO A 193 -7.86 -50.59 -12.67
C PRO A 193 -8.43 -49.53 -11.73
N LEU A 194 -7.76 -49.44 -10.59
CA LEU A 194 -7.75 -48.34 -9.64
C LEU A 194 -6.93 -47.14 -10.19
N THR A 195 -7.42 -45.95 -9.84
CA THR A 195 -6.73 -44.69 -9.51
C THR A 195 -5.22 -44.57 -9.78
N GLU A 196 -4.85 -43.60 -10.60
CA GLU A 196 -3.48 -43.11 -10.79
C GLU A 196 -3.36 -41.67 -10.25
N LYS A 197 -2.56 -41.51 -9.19
CA LYS A 197 -2.00 -40.23 -8.72
C LYS A 197 -0.52 -40.25 -9.09
N ALA A 198 -0.01 -39.16 -9.64
CA ALA A 198 1.42 -38.96 -9.89
C ALA A 198 1.98 -37.85 -8.98
N ASP A 199 3.12 -38.18 -8.39
CA ASP A 199 4.02 -37.40 -7.53
C ASP A 199 4.81 -36.31 -8.28
N THR A 200 5.42 -35.39 -7.52
CA THR A 200 6.84 -34.98 -7.71
C THR A 200 7.40 -34.29 -6.44
N THR A 201 7.98 -35.11 -5.57
CA THR A 201 9.29 -35.05 -4.88
C THR A 201 10.05 -33.73 -4.55
N ALA A 202 10.59 -33.74 -3.30
CA ALA A 202 11.96 -33.42 -2.84
C ALA A 202 12.07 -32.23 -1.83
N THR A 203 12.07 -32.47 -0.50
CA THR A 203 13.19 -32.77 0.44
C THR A 203 14.28 -31.70 0.57
N SER A 204 14.44 -31.09 1.76
CA SER A 204 15.62 -31.31 2.62
C SER A 204 15.50 -30.66 4.02
N SER A 205 16.02 -31.38 5.01
CA SER A 205 16.07 -31.12 6.45
C SER A 205 17.10 -30.05 6.86
N THR A 206 16.92 -29.42 8.02
CA THR A 206 17.97 -29.33 9.07
C THR A 206 17.43 -28.77 10.39
N GLU A 207 17.39 -29.62 11.41
CA GLU A 207 17.44 -29.26 12.83
C GLU A 207 18.81 -28.64 13.16
N LEU A 208 18.87 -27.69 14.11
CA LEU A 208 19.79 -27.71 15.28
C LEU A 208 19.66 -26.45 16.16
N LEU A 209 19.57 -26.73 17.47
CA LEU A 209 20.10 -26.01 18.64
C LEU A 209 19.38 -24.79 19.22
N ALA A 210 18.72 -25.06 20.35
CA ALA A 210 18.58 -24.18 21.50
C ALA A 210 19.86 -24.22 22.36
N VAL A 211 20.39 -23.05 22.78
CA VAL A 211 21.23 -22.89 23.98
C VAL A 211 20.96 -21.53 24.61
N GLU A 212 20.67 -21.57 25.91
CA GLU A 212 20.51 -20.44 26.82
C GLU A 212 21.86 -19.83 27.27
N ARG A 213 21.80 -18.51 27.58
CA ARG A 213 22.45 -17.79 28.70
C ARG A 213 23.86 -17.15 28.55
N PRO A 214 24.17 -16.12 29.41
CA PRO A 214 24.86 -14.89 29.05
C PRO A 214 26.26 -14.77 29.70
N LEU A 215 27.03 -13.74 29.31
CA LEU A 215 28.01 -12.95 30.10
C LEU A 215 29.06 -12.35 29.15
N GLY A 216 29.49 -11.11 29.43
CA GLY A 216 30.66 -10.53 28.79
C GLY A 216 30.62 -9.01 28.70
N ALA A 217 30.73 -8.35 29.86
CA ALA A 217 31.09 -6.94 29.93
C ALA A 217 32.57 -6.79 29.57
N GLU A 218 32.89 -5.99 28.54
CA GLU A 218 34.22 -5.40 28.41
C GLU A 218 34.11 -3.89 28.31
N THR A 219 34.65 -3.28 29.36
CA THR A 219 35.01 -1.89 29.52
C THR A 219 36.17 -1.52 28.60
N VAL A 220 36.00 -0.52 27.73
CA VAL A 220 37.12 0.26 27.21
C VAL A 220 36.87 1.75 27.45
N SER A 221 37.81 2.31 28.19
CA SER A 221 37.89 3.66 28.70
C SER A 221 38.52 4.62 27.68
N SER A 222 37.97 5.83 27.66
CA SER A 222 38.61 7.14 27.49
C SER A 222 39.34 7.50 26.18
N GLY A 223 38.84 8.57 25.54
CA GLY A 223 39.68 9.73 25.25
C GLY A 223 39.58 10.33 23.84
N ALA A 224 38.63 11.25 23.61
CA ALA A 224 38.86 12.49 22.87
C ALA A 224 37.56 13.31 22.85
N ALA A 225 37.59 14.44 23.53
CA ALA A 225 36.51 15.41 23.57
C ALA A 225 36.63 16.41 22.42
N ALA A 226 35.48 17.00 22.12
CA ALA A 226 35.22 18.23 21.38
C ALA A 226 34.92 18.11 19.87
N SER A 227 33.76 18.71 19.53
CA SER A 227 33.18 19.00 18.21
C SER A 227 32.54 17.85 17.42
N ASP A 228 31.44 17.27 17.91
CA ASP A 228 30.43 16.67 17.01
C ASP A 228 29.02 16.51 17.62
N SER A 229 28.41 17.62 18.06
CA SER A 229 27.05 17.59 18.63
C SER A 229 25.95 17.34 17.59
N GLY A 230 26.25 17.42 16.29
CA GLY A 230 25.27 17.22 15.22
C GLY A 230 25.04 15.75 14.82
N GLN A 231 26.00 14.86 15.08
CA GLN A 231 25.84 13.44 14.76
C GLN A 231 24.94 12.70 15.75
N TYR A 232 24.92 13.10 17.03
CA TYR A 232 24.06 12.48 18.04
C TYR A 232 22.57 12.75 17.79
N ASP A 233 22.22 13.97 17.36
CA ASP A 233 20.84 14.30 17.01
C ASP A 233 20.36 13.51 15.78
N LYS A 234 21.25 13.28 14.81
CA LYS A 234 20.93 12.48 13.62
C LYS A 234 20.80 10.99 13.93
N VAL A 235 21.63 10.45 14.83
CA VAL A 235 21.48 9.07 15.32
C VAL A 235 20.18 8.94 16.10
N ARG A 236 19.83 9.94 16.92
CA ARG A 236 18.57 9.97 17.68
C ARG A 236 17.34 10.00 16.77
N GLU A 237 17.34 10.87 15.76
CA GLU A 237 16.27 10.96 14.76
C GLU A 237 16.14 9.64 13.98
N LEU A 238 17.26 9.03 13.59
CA LEU A 238 17.24 7.72 12.92
C LEU A 238 16.72 6.62 13.84
N THR A 239 17.04 6.61 15.13
CA THR A 239 16.48 5.64 16.09
C THR A 239 14.98 5.85 16.30
N GLU A 240 14.50 7.09 16.40
CA GLU A 240 13.07 7.41 16.51
C GLU A 240 12.31 7.01 15.24
N GLN A 241 12.91 7.20 14.06
CA GLN A 241 12.34 6.72 12.78
C GLN A 241 12.31 5.19 12.69
N LEU A 242 13.34 4.50 13.20
CA LEU A 242 13.39 3.04 13.21
C LEU A 242 12.35 2.46 14.18
N GLU A 243 12.16 3.08 15.33
CA GLU A 243 11.13 2.72 16.31
C GLU A 243 9.72 2.97 15.75
N ALA A 244 9.47 4.13 15.13
CA ALA A 244 8.20 4.41 14.45
C ALA A 244 7.91 3.42 13.30
N LYS A 245 8.94 3.00 12.55
CA LYS A 245 8.81 1.98 11.51
C LYS A 245 8.57 0.58 12.10
N ALA A 246 9.21 0.24 13.21
CA ALA A 246 8.96 -1.02 13.92
C ALA A 246 7.52 -1.07 14.45
N GLU A 247 7.00 0.02 15.00
CA GLU A 247 5.59 0.12 15.42
C GLU A 247 4.62 0.00 14.25
N GLN A 248 4.93 0.61 13.09
CA GLN A 248 4.14 0.45 11.86
C GLN A 248 4.12 -1.02 11.40
N CYS A 249 5.26 -1.71 11.43
CA CYS A 249 5.33 -3.13 11.11
C CYS A 249 4.48 -3.97 12.06
N LEU A 250 4.56 -3.71 13.38
CA LEU A 250 3.72 -4.41 14.38
C LEU A 250 2.23 -4.15 14.18
N LYS A 251 1.83 -2.93 13.83
CA LYS A 251 0.43 -2.58 13.50
C LYS A 251 -0.06 -3.32 12.25
N LEU A 252 0.76 -3.38 11.19
CA LEU A 252 0.44 -4.12 9.97
C LEU A 252 0.35 -5.63 10.23
N GLU A 253 1.26 -6.18 11.03
CA GLU A 253 1.24 -7.60 11.42
C GLU A 253 -0.02 -7.93 12.24
N SER A 254 -0.39 -7.07 13.20
CA SER A 254 -1.66 -7.20 13.94
C SER A 254 -2.88 -7.14 13.03
N THR A 255 -2.88 -6.23 12.04
CA THR A 255 -3.98 -6.08 11.08
C THR A 255 -4.09 -7.30 10.15
N LEU A 256 -2.96 -7.84 9.71
CA LEU A 256 -2.91 -9.07 8.91
C LEU A 256 -3.38 -10.28 9.71
N ALA A 257 -2.97 -10.41 10.99
CA ALA A 257 -3.46 -11.46 11.87
C ALA A 257 -4.98 -11.37 12.08
N GLN A 258 -5.51 -10.16 12.28
CA GLN A 258 -6.95 -9.92 12.41
C GLN A 258 -7.70 -10.31 11.13
N ARG A 259 -7.26 -9.84 9.95
CA ARG A 259 -7.91 -10.20 8.68
C ARG A 259 -7.84 -11.69 8.38
N THR A 260 -6.73 -12.35 8.74
CA THR A 260 -6.59 -13.80 8.58
C THR A 260 -7.58 -14.56 9.47
N SER A 261 -7.82 -14.09 10.70
CA SER A 261 -8.83 -14.63 11.60
C SER A 261 -10.26 -14.41 11.07
N GLU A 262 -10.56 -13.22 10.54
CA GLU A 262 -11.86 -12.88 9.96
C GLU A 262 -12.18 -13.73 8.72
N VAL A 263 -11.21 -13.92 7.83
CA VAL A 263 -11.37 -14.81 6.66
C VAL A 263 -11.60 -16.26 7.11
N GLY A 264 -10.90 -16.72 8.15
CA GLY A 264 -11.13 -18.03 8.76
C GLY A 264 -12.56 -18.19 9.30
N LYS A 265 -13.07 -17.17 9.98
CA LYS A 265 -14.45 -17.14 10.50
C LYS A 265 -15.48 -17.13 9.37
N GLN A 266 -15.28 -16.31 8.34
CA GLN A 266 -16.16 -16.29 7.17
C GLN A 266 -16.20 -17.64 6.47
N LYS A 267 -15.05 -18.31 6.31
CA LYS A 267 -14.98 -19.66 5.72
C LYS A 267 -15.78 -20.67 6.56
N SER A 268 -15.64 -20.63 7.89
CA SER A 268 -16.43 -21.47 8.80
C SER A 268 -17.94 -21.21 8.66
N ASP A 269 -18.35 -19.94 8.62
CA ASP A 269 -19.76 -19.56 8.44
C ASP A 269 -20.32 -20.02 7.08
N HIS A 270 -19.51 -19.96 6.02
CA HIS A 270 -19.87 -20.48 4.70
C HIS A 270 -20.02 -22.01 4.71
N ASP A 271 -19.11 -22.73 5.36
CA ASP A 271 -19.19 -24.18 5.50
C ASP A 271 -20.43 -24.61 6.30
N GLU A 272 -20.77 -23.88 7.37
CA GLU A 272 -22.01 -24.10 8.12
C GLU A 272 -23.27 -23.82 7.30
N LYS A 273 -23.29 -22.75 6.49
CA LYS A 273 -24.39 -22.46 5.56
C LYS A 273 -24.53 -23.56 4.51
N MET A 274 -23.43 -24.04 3.96
CA MET A 274 -23.42 -25.16 3.01
C MET A 274 -23.94 -26.44 3.66
N LYS A 275 -23.58 -26.72 4.92
CA LYS A 275 -24.08 -27.86 5.68
C LYS A 275 -25.59 -27.75 5.94
N LYS A 276 -26.09 -26.57 6.32
CA LYS A 276 -27.53 -26.30 6.47
C LYS A 276 -28.28 -26.45 5.15
N MET A 277 -27.73 -25.93 4.06
CA MET A 277 -28.33 -26.04 2.73
C MET A 277 -28.40 -27.49 2.25
N LYS A 278 -27.34 -28.29 2.46
CA LYS A 278 -27.34 -29.74 2.21
C LYS A 278 -28.40 -30.47 3.04
N ALA A 279 -28.59 -30.11 4.31
CA ALA A 279 -29.61 -30.70 5.16
C ALA A 279 -31.04 -30.37 4.65
N ILE A 280 -31.27 -29.14 4.19
CA ILE A 280 -32.55 -28.73 3.58
C ILE A 280 -32.81 -29.52 2.29
N PHE A 281 -31.81 -29.67 1.42
CA PHE A 281 -31.95 -30.48 0.19
C PHE A 281 -32.23 -31.97 0.50
N ALA A 282 -31.58 -32.53 1.52
CA ALA A 282 -31.87 -33.89 1.96
C ALA A 282 -33.31 -34.05 2.49
N ALA A 283 -33.79 -33.08 3.27
CA ALA A 283 -35.18 -33.06 3.77
C ALA A 283 -36.20 -32.88 2.64
N ALA A 284 -35.94 -31.98 1.69
CA ALA A 284 -36.79 -31.77 0.52
C ALA A 284 -36.87 -33.02 -0.36
N ASN A 285 -35.75 -33.70 -0.60
CA ASN A 285 -35.72 -34.98 -1.32
C ASN A 285 -36.49 -36.09 -0.59
N LYS A 286 -36.42 -36.12 0.75
CA LYS A 286 -37.20 -37.06 1.55
C LYS A 286 -38.71 -36.81 1.39
N ASN A 287 -39.15 -35.56 1.54
CA ASN A 287 -40.56 -35.19 1.36
C ASN A 287 -41.04 -35.48 -0.07
N LEU A 288 -40.22 -35.21 -1.09
CA LEU A 288 -40.54 -35.49 -2.49
C LEU A 288 -40.73 -37.00 -2.73
N ASN A 289 -39.92 -37.85 -2.10
CA ASN A 289 -40.10 -39.30 -2.15
C ASN A 289 -41.37 -39.76 -1.42
N GLU A 290 -41.71 -39.16 -0.28
CA GLU A 290 -42.98 -39.43 0.43
C GLU A 290 -44.19 -39.04 -0.43
N TYR A 291 -44.15 -37.89 -1.13
CA TYR A 291 -45.20 -37.52 -2.09
C TYR A 291 -45.30 -38.49 -3.26
N ARG A 292 -44.18 -38.96 -3.81
CA ARG A 292 -44.17 -39.98 -4.88
C ARG A 292 -44.83 -41.29 -4.41
N GLN A 293 -44.54 -41.73 -3.18
CA GLN A 293 -45.19 -42.90 -2.60
C GLN A 293 -46.69 -42.69 -2.38
N SER A 294 -47.09 -41.51 -1.90
CA SER A 294 -48.51 -41.18 -1.72
C SER A 294 -49.28 -41.11 -3.05
N ILE A 295 -48.66 -40.59 -4.11
CA ILE A 295 -49.26 -40.58 -5.45
C ILE A 295 -49.45 -42.02 -5.94
N ALA A 296 -48.43 -42.87 -5.83
CA ALA A 296 -48.52 -44.27 -6.23
C ALA A 296 -49.64 -45.04 -5.49
N ALA A 297 -49.81 -44.80 -4.18
CA ALA A 297 -50.89 -45.40 -3.40
C ALA A 297 -52.29 -44.93 -3.83
N LYS A 298 -52.44 -43.65 -4.21
CA LYS A 298 -53.73 -43.14 -4.72
C LYS A 298 -54.04 -43.65 -6.11
N ASP A 299 -53.03 -43.83 -6.96
CA ASP A 299 -53.21 -44.41 -8.29
C ASP A 299 -53.71 -45.88 -8.18
N GLU A 300 -53.26 -46.61 -7.17
CA GLU A 300 -53.76 -47.96 -6.84
C GLU A 300 -55.24 -47.91 -6.37
N GLU A 301 -55.60 -46.98 -5.49
CA GLU A 301 -57.00 -46.78 -5.05
C GLU A 301 -57.94 -46.42 -6.22
N ILE A 302 -57.48 -45.58 -7.16
CA ILE A 302 -58.24 -45.24 -8.36
C ILE A 302 -58.45 -46.46 -9.24
N ALA A 303 -57.43 -47.33 -9.39
CA ALA A 303 -57.55 -48.59 -10.13
C ALA A 303 -58.60 -49.52 -9.48
N ASP A 304 -58.60 -49.63 -8.15
CA ASP A 304 -59.59 -50.42 -7.39
C ASP A 304 -61.01 -49.86 -7.50
N LEU A 305 -61.19 -48.54 -7.44
CA LEU A 305 -62.50 -47.92 -7.63
C LEU A 305 -63.01 -48.10 -9.06
N LYS A 306 -62.13 -48.03 -10.05
CA LYS A 306 -62.48 -48.24 -11.46
C LYS A 306 -62.95 -49.68 -11.70
N THR A 307 -62.26 -50.68 -11.15
CA THR A 307 -62.68 -52.09 -11.24
C THR A 307 -64.01 -52.34 -10.52
N ARG A 308 -64.24 -51.72 -9.35
CA ARG A 308 -65.55 -51.79 -8.65
C ARG A 308 -66.69 -51.18 -9.46
N LEU A 309 -66.43 -50.06 -10.16
CA LEU A 309 -67.42 -49.39 -11.00
C LEU A 309 -67.77 -50.25 -12.24
N GLU A 310 -66.79 -50.96 -12.79
CA GLU A 310 -66.96 -51.85 -13.94
C GLU A 310 -67.70 -53.16 -13.61
N ILE A 311 -67.73 -53.57 -12.32
CA ILE A 311 -68.39 -54.81 -11.85
C ILE A 311 -69.83 -54.57 -11.36
N SER A 312 -70.35 -53.33 -11.36
CA SER A 312 -71.73 -53.03 -10.95
C SER A 312 -72.74 -53.13 -12.13
N PRO A 313 -73.69 -54.09 -12.15
CA PRO A 313 -74.69 -54.20 -13.23
C PRO A 313 -75.87 -53.20 -13.07
N PRO A 314 -76.63 -52.90 -14.15
CA PRO A 314 -77.63 -51.84 -14.15
C PRO A 314 -78.93 -52.25 -13.45
N ALA A 315 -79.30 -51.51 -12.40
CA ALA A 315 -80.52 -51.70 -11.62
C ALA A 315 -81.73 -50.96 -12.22
N GLU A 316 -82.11 -51.26 -13.46
CA GLU A 316 -83.27 -50.62 -14.15
C GLU A 316 -84.39 -51.60 -14.56
N GLU A 317 -84.32 -52.87 -14.15
CA GLU A 317 -85.22 -53.93 -14.65
C GLU A 317 -86.22 -54.50 -13.63
N LYS A 318 -86.47 -53.83 -12.50
CA LYS A 318 -87.43 -54.31 -11.46
C LYS A 318 -88.75 -53.54 -11.34
N SER A 319 -89.03 -52.54 -12.19
CA SER A 319 -90.23 -51.68 -12.04
C SER A 319 -91.36 -51.91 -13.06
N LYS A 320 -91.27 -52.88 -13.97
CA LYS A 320 -92.26 -53.07 -15.06
C LYS A 320 -93.18 -54.30 -14.95
N GLU A 321 -93.07 -55.09 -13.89
CA GLU A 321 -93.82 -56.36 -13.77
C GLU A 321 -95.02 -56.32 -12.80
N GLN A 322 -95.30 -55.18 -12.16
CA GLN A 322 -96.32 -55.10 -11.11
C GLN A 322 -97.68 -54.52 -11.55
N ASN A 323 -97.88 -54.27 -12.85
CA ASN A 323 -99.06 -53.52 -13.36
C ASN A 323 -99.93 -54.28 -14.40
N ARG A 324 -99.99 -55.62 -14.33
CA ARG A 324 -100.77 -56.48 -15.25
C ARG A 324 -102.01 -57.17 -14.67
N ASN A 325 -102.46 -56.84 -13.46
CA ASN A 325 -103.46 -57.66 -12.73
C ASN A 325 -104.85 -57.03 -12.44
N VAL A 326 -105.40 -56.11 -13.25
CA VAL A 326 -106.75 -55.54 -12.98
C VAL A 326 -107.65 -55.40 -14.22
N SER A 327 -107.89 -56.48 -14.98
CA SER A 327 -108.86 -56.39 -16.09
C SER A 327 -109.58 -57.71 -16.37
N LEU A 328 -110.34 -58.24 -15.40
CA LEU A 328 -111.28 -59.34 -15.66
C LEU A 328 -112.41 -59.43 -14.62
N LEU A 329 -113.30 -58.44 -14.59
CA LEU A 329 -114.51 -58.49 -13.76
C LEU A 329 -115.68 -57.69 -14.35
N PHE A 330 -116.11 -57.97 -15.58
CA PHE A 330 -117.32 -57.36 -16.12
C PHE A 330 -117.97 -58.16 -17.25
N LEU A 331 -118.61 -59.30 -16.96
CA LEU A 331 -119.63 -59.87 -17.85
C LEU A 331 -120.45 -60.98 -17.15
N LEU A 332 -121.33 -60.57 -16.25
CA LEU A 332 -122.48 -61.38 -15.84
C LEU A 332 -123.66 -60.46 -15.53
N SER A 333 -124.79 -60.67 -16.21
CA SER A 333 -126.18 -60.44 -15.79
C SER A 333 -127.05 -59.74 -16.84
N ALA A 334 -127.86 -60.56 -17.52
CA ALA A 334 -129.01 -60.14 -18.31
C ALA A 334 -130.21 -61.01 -17.86
N ALA A 335 -131.23 -60.42 -17.22
CA ALA A 335 -132.58 -60.98 -17.10
C ALA A 335 -133.55 -59.93 -16.50
N THR A 336 -134.38 -59.37 -17.37
CA THR A 336 -135.50 -58.46 -17.15
C THR A 336 -136.76 -59.17 -16.63
N SER A 337 -137.65 -58.46 -15.90
CA SER A 337 -139.01 -58.14 -16.38
C SER A 337 -140.14 -57.88 -15.34
N VAL A 338 -139.87 -57.62 -14.04
CA VAL A 338 -140.98 -57.38 -13.07
C VAL A 338 -141.40 -55.90 -12.89
N ASP A 339 -140.63 -54.92 -13.35
CA ASP A 339 -140.74 -53.59 -12.74
C ASP A 339 -141.36 -52.51 -13.63
N LYS A 340 -142.56 -52.62 -14.19
CA LYS A 340 -143.10 -51.49 -15.01
C LYS A 340 -143.32 -50.19 -14.24
N LYS A 341 -143.57 -50.28 -12.92
CA LYS A 341 -143.70 -49.11 -12.02
C LYS A 341 -142.34 -48.68 -11.45
N ALA A 342 -141.50 -49.64 -11.07
CA ALA A 342 -140.12 -49.34 -10.73
C ALA A 342 -139.34 -48.81 -11.95
N ILE A 343 -139.71 -49.13 -13.20
CA ILE A 343 -139.16 -48.54 -14.42
C ILE A 343 -139.56 -47.07 -14.53
N GLN A 344 -140.77 -46.66 -14.13
CA GLN A 344 -141.15 -45.24 -14.16
C GLN A 344 -140.45 -44.43 -13.06
N ASP A 345 -140.34 -44.98 -11.85
CA ASP A 345 -139.60 -44.34 -10.77
C ASP A 345 -138.09 -44.34 -11.07
N LEU A 346 -137.56 -45.42 -11.65
CA LEU A 346 -136.20 -45.49 -12.19
C LEU A 346 -136.02 -44.57 -13.39
N GLU A 347 -137.01 -44.32 -14.24
CA GLU A 347 -136.93 -43.38 -15.36
C GLU A 347 -136.88 -41.94 -14.85
N ALA A 348 -137.66 -41.61 -13.82
CA ALA A 348 -137.62 -40.31 -13.17
C ALA A 348 -136.30 -40.11 -12.42
N GLU A 349 -135.80 -41.14 -11.71
CA GLU A 349 -134.52 -41.11 -11.03
C GLU A 349 -133.35 -41.10 -12.03
N LEU A 350 -133.44 -41.84 -13.14
CA LEU A 350 -132.48 -41.81 -14.24
C LEU A 350 -132.49 -40.44 -14.92
N LYS A 351 -133.64 -39.78 -15.03
CA LYS A 351 -133.74 -38.43 -15.57
C LYS A 351 -133.13 -37.40 -14.61
N ALA A 352 -133.42 -37.48 -13.31
CA ALA A 352 -132.78 -36.64 -12.30
C ALA A 352 -131.27 -36.88 -12.23
N GLN A 353 -130.83 -38.14 -12.36
CA GLN A 353 -129.42 -38.52 -12.41
C GLN A 353 -128.76 -38.06 -13.70
N SER A 354 -129.47 -38.09 -14.83
CA SER A 354 -129.07 -37.53 -16.12
C SER A 354 -128.89 -36.02 -16.04
N GLU A 355 -129.82 -35.29 -15.44
CA GLU A 355 -129.74 -33.84 -15.23
C GLU A 355 -128.61 -33.48 -14.26
N ALA A 356 -128.43 -34.25 -13.18
CA ALA A 356 -127.31 -34.08 -12.26
C ALA A 356 -125.95 -34.41 -12.92
N ALA A 357 -125.91 -35.43 -13.78
CA ALA A 357 -124.72 -35.75 -14.58
C ALA A 357 -124.44 -34.66 -15.61
N ALA A 358 -125.47 -34.10 -16.26
CA ALA A 358 -125.34 -32.98 -17.19
C ALA A 358 -124.78 -31.73 -16.49
N MET A 359 -125.27 -31.40 -15.29
CA MET A 359 -124.69 -30.32 -14.48
C MET A 359 -123.25 -30.60 -14.07
N LYS A 360 -122.91 -31.85 -13.71
CA LYS A 360 -121.51 -32.22 -13.43
C LYS A 360 -120.63 -32.10 -14.67
N VAL A 361 -121.11 -32.50 -15.84
CA VAL A 361 -120.40 -32.34 -17.12
C VAL A 361 -120.19 -30.87 -17.45
N GLN A 362 -121.21 -30.02 -17.27
CA GLN A 362 -121.06 -28.58 -17.47
C GLN A 362 -120.05 -27.96 -16.47
N HIS A 363 -120.06 -28.43 -15.22
CA HIS A 363 -119.08 -28.01 -14.20
C HIS A 363 -117.66 -28.48 -14.51
N THR A 364 -117.47 -29.71 -14.99
CA THR A 364 -116.14 -30.19 -15.40
C THR A 364 -115.67 -29.49 -16.67
N GLU A 365 -116.57 -29.17 -17.60
CA GLU A 365 -116.25 -28.44 -18.82
C GLU A 365 -115.83 -26.98 -18.52
N THR A 366 -116.50 -26.31 -17.59
CA THR A 366 -116.09 -24.96 -17.15
C THR A 366 -114.74 -24.99 -16.43
N LYS A 367 -114.50 -25.97 -15.56
CA LYS A 367 -113.17 -26.18 -14.93
C LYS A 367 -112.09 -26.50 -15.96
N TYR A 368 -112.39 -27.32 -16.96
CA TYR A 368 -111.47 -27.63 -18.05
C TYR A 368 -111.12 -26.37 -18.84
N LYS A 369 -112.11 -25.54 -19.20
CA LYS A 369 -111.88 -24.25 -19.86
C LYS A 369 -111.01 -23.32 -19.01
N GLN A 370 -111.26 -23.22 -17.70
CA GLN A 370 -110.46 -22.41 -16.78
C GLN A 370 -109.00 -22.91 -16.68
N ALA A 371 -108.80 -24.22 -16.53
CA ALA A 371 -107.46 -24.82 -16.50
C ALA A 371 -106.71 -24.59 -17.81
N ASN A 372 -107.40 -24.64 -18.95
CA ASN A 372 -106.78 -24.41 -20.26
C ASN A 372 -106.36 -22.93 -20.44
N VAL A 373 -107.15 -21.99 -19.93
CA VAL A 373 -106.77 -20.56 -19.90
C VAL A 373 -105.54 -20.33 -19.02
N GLN A 374 -105.46 -20.99 -17.85
CA GLN A 374 -104.28 -20.92 -16.99
C GLN A 374 -103.05 -21.53 -17.67
N LEU A 375 -103.21 -22.65 -18.36
CA LEU A 375 -102.14 -23.30 -19.13
C LEU A 375 -101.58 -22.35 -20.20
N GLU A 376 -102.43 -21.67 -20.96
CA GLU A 376 -101.96 -20.72 -21.97
C GLU A 376 -101.31 -19.48 -21.38
N LYS A 377 -101.84 -18.97 -20.26
CA LYS A 377 -101.17 -17.89 -19.53
C LYS A 377 -99.76 -18.31 -19.09
N LEU A 378 -99.61 -19.50 -18.53
CA LEU A 378 -98.31 -20.02 -18.08
C LEU A 378 -97.33 -20.23 -19.24
N LYS A 379 -97.82 -20.69 -20.40
CA LYS A 379 -97.00 -20.83 -21.62
C LYS A 379 -96.47 -19.49 -22.11
N VAL A 380 -97.30 -18.45 -22.11
CA VAL A 380 -96.87 -17.10 -22.49
C VAL A 380 -95.84 -16.56 -21.49
N GLU A 381 -96.07 -16.72 -20.19
CA GLU A 381 -95.11 -16.32 -19.14
C GLU A 381 -93.77 -17.06 -19.28
N TYR A 382 -93.80 -18.36 -19.58
CA TYR A 382 -92.60 -19.16 -19.82
C TYR A 382 -91.82 -18.69 -21.06
N GLN A 383 -92.50 -18.38 -22.16
CA GLN A 383 -91.86 -17.85 -23.36
C GLN A 383 -91.22 -16.48 -23.10
N GLN A 384 -91.91 -15.60 -22.38
CA GLN A 384 -91.34 -14.31 -21.98
C GLN A 384 -90.13 -14.47 -21.06
N TYR A 385 -90.18 -15.41 -20.11
CA TYR A 385 -89.04 -15.72 -19.25
C TYR A 385 -87.84 -16.21 -20.08
N LYS A 386 -88.07 -17.12 -21.04
CA LYS A 386 -87.03 -17.61 -21.95
C LYS A 386 -86.39 -16.48 -22.75
N GLN A 387 -87.18 -15.55 -23.28
CA GLN A 387 -86.67 -14.38 -23.99
C GLN A 387 -85.85 -13.47 -23.09
N ARG A 388 -86.33 -13.18 -21.87
CA ARG A 388 -85.59 -12.35 -20.90
C ARG A 388 -84.27 -13.01 -20.47
N ALA A 389 -84.29 -14.31 -20.18
CA ALA A 389 -83.09 -15.06 -19.80
C ALA A 389 -82.07 -15.11 -20.95
N SER A 390 -82.55 -15.32 -22.18
CA SER A 390 -81.71 -15.26 -23.40
C SER A 390 -81.07 -13.88 -23.58
N MET A 391 -81.84 -12.80 -23.43
CA MET A 391 -81.31 -11.44 -23.53
C MET A 391 -80.29 -11.13 -22.43
N LEU A 392 -80.54 -11.55 -21.20
CA LEU A 392 -79.60 -11.37 -20.08
C LEU A 392 -78.28 -12.12 -20.33
N LEU A 393 -78.35 -13.36 -20.81
CA LEU A 393 -77.15 -14.13 -21.16
C LEU A 393 -76.40 -13.53 -22.35
N GLN A 394 -77.11 -13.00 -23.35
CA GLN A 394 -76.50 -12.29 -24.48
C GLN A 394 -75.80 -11.01 -23.99
N GLN A 395 -76.47 -10.20 -23.18
CA GLN A 395 -75.93 -8.96 -22.63
C GLN A 395 -74.73 -9.23 -21.71
N GLN A 396 -74.77 -10.30 -20.92
CA GLN A 396 -73.66 -10.71 -20.07
C GLN A 396 -72.48 -11.23 -20.90
N ARG A 397 -72.75 -11.97 -21.99
CA ARG A 397 -71.72 -12.41 -22.94
C ARG A 397 -71.06 -11.23 -23.64
N ASP A 398 -71.83 -10.24 -24.07
CA ASP A 398 -71.32 -9.06 -24.76
C ASP A 398 -70.52 -8.17 -23.80
N ALA A 399 -70.98 -7.98 -22.55
CA ALA A 399 -70.26 -7.23 -21.52
C ALA A 399 -68.92 -7.89 -21.12
N VAL A 400 -68.92 -9.23 -20.95
CA VAL A 400 -67.72 -10.01 -20.61
C VAL A 400 -66.72 -10.00 -21.77
N GLN A 401 -67.18 -10.09 -23.04
CA GLN A 401 -66.27 -10.08 -24.19
C GLN A 401 -65.59 -8.73 -24.43
N THR A 402 -66.23 -7.61 -24.10
CA THR A 402 -65.64 -6.28 -24.31
C THR A 402 -64.66 -5.87 -23.22
N ASP A 403 -64.96 -6.19 -21.95
CA ASP A 403 -64.16 -5.70 -20.82
C ASP A 403 -62.93 -6.59 -20.59
N ASP A 404 -63.11 -7.91 -20.51
CA ASP A 404 -62.01 -8.86 -20.33
C ASP A 404 -61.05 -8.83 -21.53
N GLY A 405 -61.57 -8.66 -22.75
CA GLY A 405 -60.73 -8.57 -23.95
C GLY A 405 -59.84 -7.33 -23.99
N SER A 406 -60.30 -6.21 -23.41
CA SER A 406 -59.52 -4.97 -23.32
C SER A 406 -58.45 -5.06 -22.24
N GLN A 407 -58.81 -5.55 -21.05
CA GLN A 407 -57.89 -5.76 -19.94
C GLN A 407 -56.81 -6.79 -20.28
N LEU A 408 -57.16 -7.87 -20.97
CA LEU A 408 -56.22 -8.91 -21.36
C LEU A 408 -55.22 -8.39 -22.40
N ARG A 409 -55.64 -7.53 -23.35
CA ARG A 409 -54.72 -6.82 -24.25
C ARG A 409 -53.84 -5.83 -23.52
N GLU A 410 -54.37 -5.09 -22.55
CA GLU A 410 -53.58 -4.14 -21.77
C GLU A 410 -52.53 -4.85 -20.92
N LEU A 411 -52.89 -5.92 -20.23
CA LEU A 411 -51.96 -6.79 -19.50
C LEU A 411 -50.92 -7.41 -20.43
N GLN A 412 -51.31 -7.83 -21.64
CA GLN A 412 -50.39 -8.36 -22.64
C GLN A 412 -49.41 -7.29 -23.13
N ASN A 413 -49.86 -6.06 -23.36
CA ASN A 413 -49.00 -4.93 -23.71
C ASN A 413 -48.05 -4.55 -22.57
N GLN A 414 -48.52 -4.60 -21.31
CA GLN A 414 -47.66 -4.36 -20.14
C GLN A 414 -46.60 -5.45 -19.98
N LEU A 415 -46.95 -6.73 -20.18
CA LEU A 415 -45.98 -7.82 -20.19
C LEU A 415 -44.96 -7.65 -21.32
N GLU A 416 -45.38 -7.22 -22.51
CA GLU A 416 -44.45 -6.95 -23.61
C GLU A 416 -43.52 -5.76 -23.32
N ALA A 417 -44.04 -4.69 -22.69
CA ALA A 417 -43.24 -3.55 -22.27
C ALA A 417 -42.21 -3.95 -21.20
N LEU A 418 -42.63 -4.67 -20.15
CA LEU A 418 -41.75 -5.13 -19.08
C LEU A 418 -40.72 -6.16 -19.56
N THR A 419 -41.06 -7.01 -20.54
CA THR A 419 -40.09 -7.94 -21.13
C THR A 419 -39.07 -7.21 -22.01
N LYS A 420 -39.47 -6.14 -22.70
CA LYS A 420 -38.54 -5.28 -23.45
C LYS A 420 -37.63 -4.49 -22.51
N GLU A 421 -38.16 -3.97 -21.41
CA GLU A 421 -37.39 -3.28 -20.37
C GLU A 421 -36.38 -4.23 -19.69
N ASN A 422 -36.79 -5.44 -19.31
CA ASN A 422 -35.87 -6.44 -18.78
C ASN A 422 -34.74 -6.80 -19.75
N LYS A 423 -35.04 -6.90 -21.06
CA LYS A 423 -34.00 -7.12 -22.09
C LYS A 423 -33.03 -5.94 -22.19
N SER A 424 -33.52 -4.71 -22.09
CA SER A 424 -32.69 -3.50 -22.03
C SER A 424 -31.76 -3.53 -20.83
N VAL A 425 -32.30 -3.74 -19.63
CA VAL A 425 -31.54 -3.78 -18.38
C VAL A 425 -30.52 -4.93 -18.39
N ALA A 426 -30.86 -6.08 -18.96
CA ALA A 426 -29.92 -7.19 -19.11
C ALA A 426 -28.75 -6.85 -20.05
N ALA A 427 -28.99 -6.12 -21.13
CA ALA A 427 -27.93 -5.64 -22.03
C ALA A 427 -27.03 -4.60 -21.33
N ASP A 428 -27.62 -3.66 -20.60
CA ASP A 428 -26.86 -2.67 -19.82
C ASP A 428 -26.01 -3.32 -18.71
N LEU A 429 -26.54 -4.37 -18.06
CA LEU A 429 -25.81 -5.16 -17.08
C LEU A 429 -24.59 -5.83 -17.73
N GLN A 430 -24.78 -6.48 -18.88
CA GLN A 430 -23.70 -7.14 -19.61
C GLN A 430 -22.61 -6.15 -20.05
N ASP A 431 -22.99 -4.96 -20.52
CA ASP A 431 -22.05 -3.88 -20.87
C ASP A 431 -21.29 -3.38 -19.64
N SER A 432 -21.97 -3.25 -18.49
CA SER A 432 -21.34 -2.85 -17.22
C SER A 432 -20.34 -3.92 -16.72
N GLU A 433 -20.65 -5.21 -16.91
CA GLU A 433 -19.75 -6.31 -16.57
C GLU A 433 -18.51 -6.33 -17.46
N PHE A 434 -18.67 -6.07 -18.77
CA PHE A 434 -17.55 -5.94 -19.69
C PHE A 434 -16.64 -4.76 -19.30
N ARG A 435 -17.21 -3.61 -18.95
CA ARG A 435 -16.45 -2.44 -18.46
C ARG A 435 -15.73 -2.75 -17.14
N ARG A 436 -16.38 -3.45 -16.22
CA ARG A 436 -15.74 -3.88 -14.96
C ARG A 436 -14.56 -4.81 -15.23
N SER A 437 -14.73 -5.79 -16.11
CA SER A 437 -13.65 -6.72 -16.49
C SER A 437 -12.48 -5.98 -17.17
N ALA A 438 -12.74 -4.97 -17.99
CA ALA A 438 -11.70 -4.15 -18.59
C ALA A 438 -10.91 -3.35 -17.54
N LEU A 439 -11.62 -2.70 -16.59
CA LEU A 439 -10.98 -1.96 -15.50
C LEU A 439 -10.20 -2.87 -14.54
N GLU A 440 -10.69 -4.08 -14.28
CA GLU A 440 -9.95 -5.10 -13.51
C GLU A 440 -8.64 -5.50 -14.22
N GLY A 441 -8.67 -5.62 -15.56
CA GLY A 441 -7.47 -5.86 -16.37
C GLY A 441 -6.47 -4.70 -16.33
N GLU A 442 -6.94 -3.46 -16.45
CA GLU A 442 -6.10 -2.26 -16.34
C GLU A 442 -5.46 -2.12 -14.95
N LEU A 443 -6.22 -2.41 -13.88
CA LEU A 443 -5.72 -2.43 -12.51
C LEU A 443 -4.60 -3.46 -12.33
N GLN A 444 -4.77 -4.66 -12.89
CA GLN A 444 -3.74 -5.71 -12.83
C GLN A 444 -2.45 -5.27 -13.55
N VAL A 445 -2.56 -4.65 -14.73
CA VAL A 445 -1.40 -4.12 -15.46
C VAL A 445 -0.70 -3.02 -14.67
N ALA A 446 -1.45 -2.13 -14.00
CA ALA A 446 -0.87 -1.10 -13.14
C ALA A 446 -0.14 -1.70 -11.92
N MET A 447 -0.69 -2.75 -11.31
CA MET A 447 -0.04 -3.47 -10.20
C MET A 447 1.29 -4.11 -10.65
N ASP A 448 1.31 -4.75 -11.82
CA ASP A 448 2.53 -5.35 -12.37
C ASP A 448 3.60 -4.27 -12.70
N GLN A 449 3.18 -3.10 -13.18
CA GLN A 449 4.08 -1.97 -13.40
C GLN A 449 4.68 -1.44 -12.09
N ILE A 450 3.88 -1.31 -11.03
CA ILE A 450 4.36 -0.90 -9.70
C ILE A 450 5.38 -1.92 -9.18
N ALA A 451 5.08 -3.22 -9.25
CA ALA A 451 6.01 -4.27 -8.82
C ALA A 451 7.34 -4.24 -9.58
N ASN A 452 7.30 -3.98 -10.89
CA ASN A 452 8.51 -3.81 -11.69
C ASN A 452 9.31 -2.56 -11.28
N LEU A 453 8.66 -1.43 -11.06
CA LEU A 453 9.31 -0.20 -10.60
C LEU A 453 9.95 -0.39 -9.22
N GLU A 454 9.26 -1.05 -8.29
CA GLU A 454 9.80 -1.39 -6.97
C GLU A 454 11.06 -2.26 -7.06
N SER A 455 11.05 -3.29 -7.92
CA SER A 455 12.23 -4.12 -8.19
C SER A 455 13.41 -3.30 -8.73
N THR A 456 13.17 -2.41 -9.70
CA THR A 456 14.22 -1.52 -10.24
C THR A 456 14.76 -0.52 -9.21
N TYR A 457 13.89 -0.02 -8.32
CA TYR A 457 14.27 0.86 -7.22
C TYR A 457 15.13 0.10 -6.20
N GLU A 458 14.78 -1.14 -5.86
CA GLU A 458 15.62 -1.98 -4.98
C GLU A 458 17.01 -2.23 -5.57
N ILE A 459 17.11 -2.52 -6.86
CA ILE A 459 18.39 -2.70 -7.55
C ILE A 459 19.23 -1.42 -7.45
N SER A 460 18.64 -0.26 -7.75
CA SER A 460 19.31 1.04 -7.65
C SER A 460 19.78 1.33 -6.23
N ARG A 461 18.95 1.03 -5.21
CA ARG A 461 19.31 1.17 -3.79
C ARG A 461 20.45 0.24 -3.37
N ARG A 462 20.53 -0.98 -3.93
CA ARG A 462 21.67 -1.88 -3.70
C ARG A 462 22.95 -1.33 -4.33
N GLN A 463 22.87 -0.76 -5.53
CA GLN A 463 24.01 -0.10 -6.19
C GLN A 463 24.50 1.12 -5.39
N GLU A 464 23.60 1.97 -4.91
CA GLU A 464 23.96 3.12 -4.07
C GLU A 464 24.66 2.68 -2.77
N ARG A 465 24.17 1.61 -2.12
CA ARG A 465 24.85 1.02 -0.95
C ARG A 465 26.24 0.50 -1.29
N GLN A 466 26.44 -0.10 -2.47
CA GLN A 466 27.75 -0.56 -2.93
C GLN A 466 28.69 0.62 -3.18
N GLN A 467 28.23 1.67 -3.86
CA GLN A 467 29.00 2.90 -4.08
C GLN A 467 29.35 3.60 -2.76
N SER A 468 28.42 3.65 -1.80
CA SER A 468 28.66 4.20 -0.46
C SER A 468 29.73 3.41 0.31
N ARG A 469 29.75 2.08 0.18
CA ARG A 469 30.84 1.25 0.76
C ARG A 469 32.18 1.56 0.09
N GLN A 470 32.22 1.64 -1.23
CA GLN A 470 33.43 1.99 -1.97
C GLN A 470 33.98 3.37 -1.59
N LEU A 471 33.10 4.38 -1.44
CA LEU A 471 33.50 5.70 -0.97
C LEU A 471 34.09 5.68 0.44
N LYS A 472 33.48 4.91 1.37
CA LYS A 472 34.02 4.74 2.73
C LYS A 472 35.38 4.05 2.76
N ASP A 473 35.58 3.05 1.89
CA ASP A 473 36.87 2.36 1.81
C ASP A 473 37.95 3.27 1.19
N LEU A 474 37.62 4.07 0.18
CA LEU A 474 38.51 5.11 -0.36
C LEU A 474 38.82 6.20 0.68
N GLU A 475 37.85 6.63 1.48
CA GLU A 475 38.05 7.60 2.55
C GLU A 475 38.99 7.06 3.65
N ARG A 476 38.83 5.78 4.02
CA ARG A 476 39.74 5.09 4.95
C ARG A 476 41.15 5.03 4.39
N SER A 477 41.29 4.62 3.12
CA SER A 477 42.59 4.56 2.44
C SER A 477 43.26 5.94 2.36
N LEU A 478 42.50 7.01 2.11
CA LEU A 478 43.01 8.38 2.10
C LEU A 478 43.47 8.83 3.49
N LYS A 479 42.70 8.51 4.55
CA LYS A 479 43.09 8.77 5.94
C LYS A 479 44.37 8.02 6.34
N ASP A 480 44.52 6.77 5.91
CA ASP A 480 45.73 6.00 6.19
C ASP A 480 46.93 6.55 5.42
N ALA A 481 46.77 6.91 4.14
CA ALA A 481 47.81 7.59 3.36
C ALA A 481 48.19 8.95 3.96
N GLN A 482 47.24 9.68 4.54
CA GLN A 482 47.50 10.94 5.23
C GLN A 482 48.30 10.71 6.52
N ARG A 483 47.97 9.70 7.33
CA ARG A 483 48.76 9.31 8.52
C ARG A 483 50.18 8.88 8.15
N GLU A 484 50.33 8.11 7.08
CA GLU A 484 51.66 7.73 6.58
C GLU A 484 52.47 8.95 6.13
N ARG A 485 51.83 9.91 5.47
CA ARG A 485 52.45 11.19 5.11
C ARG A 485 52.87 12.00 6.34
N GLU A 486 52.00 12.16 7.33
CA GLU A 486 52.31 12.88 8.59
C GLU A 486 53.45 12.19 9.35
N ALA A 487 53.48 10.85 9.36
CA ALA A 487 54.59 10.08 9.93
C ALA A 487 55.90 10.28 9.15
N ALA A 488 55.85 10.35 7.82
CA ALA A 488 57.00 10.64 6.98
C ALA A 488 57.51 12.07 7.18
N GLU A 489 56.61 13.06 7.27
CA GLU A 489 56.95 14.47 7.58
C GLU A 489 57.60 14.59 8.96
N SER A 490 57.08 13.89 9.98
CA SER A 490 57.68 13.83 11.32
C SER A 490 59.09 13.21 11.32
N ARG A 491 59.32 12.17 10.50
CA ARG A 491 60.67 11.57 10.31
C ARG A 491 61.63 12.53 9.60
N ILE A 492 61.15 13.29 8.61
CA ILE A 492 61.97 14.30 7.93
C ILE A 492 62.34 15.41 8.91
N ALA A 493 61.39 15.87 9.72
CA ALA A 493 61.64 16.90 10.74
C ALA A 493 62.68 16.45 11.78
N SER A 494 62.59 15.21 12.29
CA SER A 494 63.58 14.69 13.24
C SER A 494 64.97 14.52 12.62
N LEU A 495 65.06 14.11 11.35
CA LEU A 495 66.32 14.07 10.62
C LEU A 495 66.92 15.47 10.38
N GLN A 496 66.08 16.48 10.12
CA GLN A 496 66.52 17.86 9.98
C GLN A 496 67.05 18.42 11.31
N GLU A 497 66.37 18.13 12.43
CA GLU A 497 66.84 18.50 13.77
C GLU A 497 68.17 17.83 14.10
N LEU A 498 68.32 16.53 13.82
CA LEU A 498 69.57 15.80 14.03
C LEU A 498 70.71 16.39 13.20
N ARG A 499 70.46 16.74 11.94
CA ARG A 499 71.43 17.46 11.09
C ARG A 499 71.77 18.85 11.61
N ALA A 500 70.81 19.57 12.18
CA ALA A 500 71.06 20.89 12.76
C ALA A 500 71.94 20.80 14.01
N VAL A 501 71.72 19.80 14.86
CA VAL A 501 72.57 19.51 16.02
C VAL A 501 73.99 19.11 15.58
N GLU A 502 74.11 18.24 14.58
CA GLU A 502 75.42 17.84 14.02
C GLU A 502 76.16 19.05 13.43
N ALA A 503 75.48 19.91 12.66
CA ALA A 503 76.05 21.14 12.14
C ALA A 503 76.49 22.10 13.26
N GLN A 504 75.70 22.23 14.35
CA GLN A 504 76.07 23.04 15.50
C GLN A 504 77.29 22.48 16.25
N SER A 505 77.38 21.15 16.40
CA SER A 505 78.54 20.48 16.98
C SER A 505 79.80 20.74 16.15
N LEU A 506 79.71 20.59 14.82
CA LEU A 506 80.82 20.91 13.91
C LEU A 506 81.21 22.39 13.97
N MET A 507 80.25 23.31 14.05
CA MET A 507 80.53 24.74 14.23
C MET A 507 81.22 25.02 15.58
N GLN A 508 80.85 24.32 16.65
CA GLN A 508 81.48 24.46 17.96
C GLN A 508 82.91 23.90 17.95
N GLU A 509 83.14 22.76 17.31
CA GLU A 509 84.50 22.20 17.12
C GLU A 509 85.37 23.12 16.27
N LEU A 510 84.86 23.63 15.15
CA LEU A 510 85.56 24.61 14.32
C LEU A 510 85.82 25.91 15.10
N GLY A 511 84.85 26.38 15.89
CA GLY A 511 84.99 27.53 16.78
C GLY A 511 86.04 27.33 17.89
N GLY A 512 86.15 26.12 18.44
CA GLY A 512 87.18 25.76 19.41
C GLY A 512 88.57 25.68 18.78
N ASN A 513 88.67 25.04 17.62
CA ASN A 513 89.92 24.92 16.87
C ASN A 513 90.42 26.28 16.40
N THR A 514 89.55 27.14 15.88
CA THR A 514 89.89 28.51 15.48
C THR A 514 90.41 29.32 16.67
N LYS A 515 89.72 29.32 17.82
CA LYS A 515 90.23 29.94 19.05
C LYS A 515 91.59 29.40 19.48
N HIS A 516 91.79 28.08 19.42
CA HIS A 516 93.09 27.50 19.78
C HIS A 516 94.20 27.94 18.80
N THR A 517 93.88 28.03 17.50
CA THR A 517 94.83 28.56 16.51
C THR A 517 95.10 30.05 16.69
N GLU A 518 94.10 30.84 17.06
CA GLU A 518 94.22 32.27 17.36
C GLU A 518 95.06 32.49 18.63
N GLU A 519 94.83 31.72 19.71
CA GLU A 519 95.66 31.74 20.91
C GLU A 519 97.11 31.35 20.61
N ARG A 520 97.31 30.35 19.75
CA ARG A 520 98.66 29.94 19.32
C ARG A 520 99.34 31.02 18.47
N LEU A 521 98.58 31.71 17.61
CA LEU A 521 99.08 32.86 16.86
C LEU A 521 99.41 34.03 17.79
N ALA A 522 98.54 34.37 18.73
CA ALA A 522 98.78 35.42 19.72
C ALA A 522 100.03 35.14 20.58
N LYS A 523 100.24 33.90 21.01
CA LYS A 523 101.50 33.49 21.67
C LYS A 523 102.71 33.65 20.77
N LYS A 524 102.60 33.32 19.48
CA LYS A 524 103.68 33.52 18.50
C LYS A 524 103.95 35.00 18.23
N GLU A 525 102.92 35.84 18.25
CA GLU A 525 103.05 37.28 18.16
C GLU A 525 103.73 37.87 19.40
N GLU A 526 103.40 37.37 20.60
CA GLU A 526 104.08 37.74 21.85
C GLU A 526 105.56 37.31 21.84
N GLU A 527 105.85 36.06 21.46
CA GLU A 527 107.23 35.57 21.28
C GLU A 527 107.99 36.43 20.25
N ASN A 528 107.36 36.78 19.11
CA ASN A 528 107.97 37.67 18.11
C ASN A 528 108.19 39.08 18.66
N ALA A 529 107.27 39.62 19.47
CA ALA A 529 107.44 40.91 20.11
C ALA A 529 108.57 40.89 21.16
N GLU A 530 108.75 39.78 21.87
CA GLU A 530 109.90 39.57 22.76
C GLU A 530 111.21 39.47 21.98
N LEU A 531 111.24 38.71 20.89
CA LEU A 531 112.39 38.64 19.99
C LEU A 531 112.72 40.01 19.39
N GLN A 532 111.72 40.81 19.03
CA GLN A 532 111.91 42.18 18.57
C GLN A 532 112.49 43.07 19.67
N LYS A 533 112.01 42.96 20.92
CA LYS A 533 112.62 43.67 22.07
C LYS A 533 114.07 43.26 22.30
N ILE A 534 114.40 41.98 22.15
CA ILE A 534 115.79 41.49 22.25
C ILE A 534 116.62 42.07 21.10
N LEU A 535 116.07 42.06 19.87
CA LEU A 535 116.72 42.64 18.70
C LEU A 535 116.98 44.15 18.92
N ASP A 536 115.98 44.90 19.36
CA ASP A 536 116.08 46.33 19.65
C ASP A 536 117.12 46.59 20.75
N ARG A 537 117.11 45.82 21.86
CA ARG A 537 118.16 45.90 22.90
C ARG A 537 119.55 45.60 22.35
N SER A 538 119.69 44.55 21.55
CA SER A 538 120.98 44.20 20.94
C SER A 538 121.43 45.26 19.92
N SER A 539 120.49 45.92 19.24
CA SER A 539 120.72 47.03 18.32
C SER A 539 121.15 48.28 19.09
N ASP A 540 120.52 48.56 20.23
CA ASP A 540 120.88 49.65 21.15
C ASP A 540 122.26 49.39 21.79
N GLU A 541 122.54 48.16 22.20
CA GLU A 541 123.86 47.73 22.68
C GLU A 541 124.91 47.84 21.59
N LEU A 542 124.60 47.46 20.34
CA LEU A 542 125.47 47.67 19.19
C LEU A 542 125.63 49.15 18.86
N ALA A 543 124.61 49.97 19.03
CA ALA A 543 124.68 51.42 18.83
C ALA A 543 125.52 52.08 19.92
N ALA A 544 125.37 51.67 21.18
CA ALA A 544 126.18 52.09 22.31
C ALA A 544 127.63 51.64 22.13
N ALA A 545 127.87 50.38 21.74
CA ALA A 545 129.22 49.89 21.42
C ALA A 545 129.82 50.60 20.20
N LYS A 546 129.03 50.90 19.17
CA LYS A 546 129.47 51.74 18.03
C LYS A 546 129.78 53.15 18.47
N GLN A 547 128.99 53.75 19.36
CA GLN A 547 129.25 55.08 19.92
C GLN A 547 130.45 55.06 20.85
N GLU A 548 130.70 53.98 21.57
CA GLU A 548 131.90 53.78 22.38
C GLU A 548 133.12 53.59 21.48
N ILE A 549 133.02 52.82 20.41
CA ILE A 549 134.04 52.72 19.35
C ILE A 549 134.24 54.09 18.67
N GLN A 550 133.18 54.87 18.45
CA GLN A 550 133.25 56.22 17.89
C GLN A 550 133.93 57.18 18.88
N ASN A 551 133.59 57.13 20.17
CA ASN A 551 134.20 57.92 21.23
C ASN A 551 135.66 57.52 21.42
N LEU A 552 135.99 56.23 21.35
CA LEU A 552 137.35 55.72 21.32
C LEU A 552 138.06 56.15 20.05
N ARG A 553 137.38 56.17 18.89
CA ARG A 553 137.91 56.71 17.63
C ARG A 553 138.10 58.22 17.71
N ASP A 554 137.29 58.97 18.45
CA ASP A 554 137.43 60.42 18.66
C ASP A 554 138.50 60.72 19.72
N LEU A 555 138.69 59.83 20.70
CA LEU A 555 139.79 59.84 21.66
C LEU A 555 141.12 59.48 20.98
N ILE A 556 141.07 58.54 20.04
CA ILE A 556 142.17 58.19 19.17
C ILE A 556 142.40 59.31 18.16
N SER A 557 141.37 59.96 17.60
CA SER A 557 141.50 61.10 16.66
C SER A 557 141.98 62.38 17.34
N SER A 558 141.83 62.50 18.66
CA SER A 558 142.49 63.54 19.47
C SER A 558 143.92 63.15 19.91
N SER A 559 144.35 61.91 19.69
CA SER A 559 145.74 61.43 19.90
C SER A 559 146.49 61.08 18.60
N GLU A 560 145.80 61.03 17.46
CA GLU A 560 146.31 60.65 16.13
C GLU A 560 146.15 61.80 15.12
N ALA A 561 146.28 63.05 15.59
CA ALA A 561 146.59 64.21 14.75
C ALA A 561 148.10 64.25 14.37
N SER A 562 148.67 63.08 14.06
CA SER A 562 150.05 62.87 13.59
C SER A 562 150.23 61.45 13.03
N GLN A 563 149.57 61.10 11.92
CA GLN A 563 150.20 60.36 10.83
C GLN A 563 149.26 60.19 9.65
N GLU A 564 149.75 60.65 8.50
CA GLU A 564 149.08 60.65 7.21
C GLU A 564 149.09 59.27 6.54
N ALA A 565 148.06 59.07 5.72
CA ALA A 565 148.08 58.50 4.37
C ALA A 565 148.69 57.10 4.11
N SER A 566 147.87 56.21 3.53
CA SER A 566 148.03 55.73 2.12
C SER A 566 147.31 54.39 1.85
N SER A 567 146.78 54.26 0.62
CA SER A 567 146.58 53.04 -0.21
C SER A 567 145.89 51.79 0.41
N GLY A 568 144.93 51.10 -0.20
CA GLY A 568 144.69 50.78 -1.62
C GLY A 568 144.44 49.25 -1.74
N SER A 569 143.73 48.84 -2.80
CA SER A 569 143.80 47.51 -3.43
C SER A 569 142.95 46.33 -2.89
N ALA A 570 141.86 46.06 -3.62
CA ALA A 570 141.50 44.83 -4.34
C ALA A 570 141.81 43.41 -3.79
N GLY A 571 140.78 42.55 -3.92
CA GLY A 571 140.87 41.09 -4.14
C GLY A 571 140.90 40.23 -2.88
N THR A 572 140.55 38.95 -2.81
CA THR A 572 139.93 37.92 -3.68
C THR A 572 139.82 36.68 -2.77
N MET A 573 138.93 35.71 -3.06
CA MET A 573 138.97 34.30 -2.59
C MET A 573 138.64 34.09 -1.09
N ALA A 574 138.07 32.99 -0.61
CA ALA A 574 137.44 31.80 -1.18
C ALA A 574 136.80 31.00 -0.04
N SER A 575 135.84 30.16 -0.41
CA SER A 575 135.53 28.84 0.16
C SER A 575 135.19 28.72 1.65
N SER A 576 134.04 28.11 1.94
CA SER A 576 134.00 26.64 2.02
C SER A 576 132.60 26.11 2.37
N ALA A 577 132.33 24.93 1.83
CA ALA A 577 131.41 23.92 2.34
C ALA A 577 129.89 24.12 2.14
N ALA A 578 129.44 23.86 0.90
CA ALA A 578 128.34 22.92 0.67
C ALA A 578 128.75 21.52 1.21
N PRO A 579 127.87 20.52 1.45
CA PRO A 579 126.95 19.96 0.44
C PRO A 579 125.54 19.72 1.03
N ASN A 580 124.50 19.26 0.36
CA ASN A 580 124.10 18.99 -1.03
C ASN A 580 122.86 18.08 -0.92
N LEU A 581 122.13 17.95 -2.02
CA LEU A 581 121.13 16.93 -2.35
C LEU A 581 119.75 17.16 -1.72
N ASP A 582 118.63 17.07 -2.41
CA ASP A 582 118.23 16.73 -3.79
C ASP A 582 116.68 16.75 -3.71
N SER A 583 115.85 16.86 -4.72
CA SER A 583 115.96 17.01 -6.17
C SER A 583 114.50 17.23 -6.61
N GLU A 584 114.26 18.24 -7.43
CA GLU A 584 113.09 18.29 -8.28
C GLU A 584 113.15 17.12 -9.26
N ASN A 585 112.03 16.49 -9.60
CA ASN A 585 111.87 16.16 -11.01
C ASN A 585 110.41 16.09 -11.48
N ARG A 586 110.20 16.81 -12.58
CA ARG A 586 108.99 16.97 -13.36
C ARG A 586 109.19 16.14 -14.62
N GLY A 587 108.24 15.27 -14.96
CA GLY A 587 108.29 14.45 -16.15
C GLY A 587 106.92 14.27 -16.79
N GLN A 588 106.75 14.95 -17.93
CA GLN A 588 105.63 14.87 -18.88
C GLN A 588 106.01 13.88 -20.00
N LEU A 589 105.04 13.16 -20.61
CA LEU A 589 104.83 12.97 -22.08
C LEU A 589 104.17 11.62 -22.48
N LEU A 590 103.10 11.75 -23.28
CA LEU A 590 102.63 10.97 -24.47
C LEU A 590 102.43 9.43 -24.35
N ILE A 591 101.32 8.84 -24.84
CA ILE A 591 101.11 8.38 -26.24
C ILE A 591 99.68 7.72 -26.38
N THR A 592 98.92 8.06 -27.44
CA THR A 592 97.83 7.34 -28.21
C THR A 592 96.54 6.78 -27.54
N THR A 593 95.31 7.14 -27.98
CA THR A 593 94.40 6.43 -28.98
C THR A 593 94.31 4.91 -28.82
N ALA A 594 93.19 4.16 -28.87
CA ALA A 594 91.82 4.34 -29.38
C ALA A 594 90.93 3.13 -28.94
N LEU A 595 89.60 3.25 -29.10
CA LEU A 595 88.59 2.20 -29.39
C LEU A 595 88.32 1.07 -28.35
N GLY A 596 87.03 0.72 -28.18
CA GLY A 596 86.53 -0.40 -27.36
C GLY A 596 86.86 -1.80 -27.93
N PRO A 597 86.09 -2.89 -27.70
CA PRO A 597 84.88 -3.10 -26.88
C PRO A 597 84.99 -4.28 -25.87
N ARG A 598 83.90 -4.58 -25.16
CA ARG A 598 83.52 -5.85 -24.45
C ARG A 598 84.25 -7.12 -24.95
N PRO A 599 84.54 -8.13 -24.09
CA PRO A 599 83.50 -9.14 -23.76
C PRO A 599 83.64 -9.87 -22.40
N SER A 600 82.69 -10.79 -22.22
CA SER A 600 82.37 -11.81 -21.22
C SER A 600 83.47 -12.82 -20.79
N PHE A 601 83.19 -13.53 -19.69
CA PHE A 601 83.46 -14.96 -19.28
C PHE A 601 83.78 -14.99 -17.76
N SER A 602 82.99 -15.60 -16.86
CA SER A 602 82.62 -17.02 -16.64
C SER A 602 83.76 -17.90 -16.09
N THR A 603 83.58 -18.42 -14.88
CA THR A 603 83.82 -19.83 -14.49
C THR A 603 83.05 -20.20 -13.21
N SER A 604 82.41 -21.37 -13.25
CA SER A 604 81.67 -22.09 -12.20
C SER A 604 82.64 -23.01 -11.38
N PRO A 605 82.27 -24.04 -10.55
CA PRO A 605 81.13 -24.99 -10.63
C PRO A 605 80.45 -25.44 -9.29
N PHE A 606 79.25 -26.06 -9.35
CA PHE A 606 78.91 -27.43 -8.87
C PHE A 606 77.38 -27.74 -8.84
N ASP A 607 76.96 -28.77 -9.59
CA ASP A 607 75.88 -29.79 -9.49
C ASP A 607 74.44 -29.43 -9.01
N GLN A 608 73.36 -29.61 -9.82
CA GLN A 608 72.67 -30.81 -10.39
C GLN A 608 71.43 -31.23 -9.57
N GLU A 609 70.22 -30.90 -10.06
CA GLU A 609 69.16 -31.85 -10.51
C GLU A 609 67.81 -31.13 -10.72
N SER A 610 67.09 -31.51 -11.77
CA SER A 610 65.71 -31.14 -12.14
C SER A 610 64.85 -32.43 -12.09
N PRO A 611 63.53 -32.49 -12.44
CA PRO A 611 62.61 -31.46 -12.94
C PRO A 611 61.16 -31.55 -12.35
N ILE A 612 60.24 -30.70 -12.82
CA ILE A 612 58.84 -31.01 -13.27
C ILE A 612 57.82 -29.88 -12.97
N SER A 613 57.20 -29.41 -14.06
CA SER A 613 55.83 -28.86 -14.20
C SER A 613 55.49 -27.40 -13.86
N ARG A 614 55.29 -26.68 -14.97
CA ARG A 614 54.01 -26.10 -15.45
C ARG A 614 53.51 -24.79 -14.82
N ALA A 615 53.43 -23.82 -15.74
CA ALA A 615 52.25 -23.04 -16.10
C ALA A 615 52.20 -21.58 -15.60
N SER A 616 52.41 -20.67 -16.58
CA SER A 616 51.58 -19.49 -16.92
C SER A 616 51.34 -18.42 -15.84
N SER A 617 51.39 -17.11 -16.09
CA SER A 617 51.57 -16.29 -17.29
C SER A 617 51.68 -14.82 -16.81
N SER A 618 52.39 -14.00 -17.59
CA SER A 618 52.05 -12.60 -17.97
C SER A 618 51.69 -11.55 -16.91
N LEU A 619 52.05 -10.28 -17.00
CA LEU A 619 52.88 -9.48 -17.90
C LEU A 619 52.99 -8.11 -17.21
N SER A 620 54.02 -7.41 -17.61
CA SER A 620 54.63 -6.19 -17.12
C SER A 620 53.82 -4.90 -17.25
N LEU A 621 54.16 -3.98 -16.34
CA LEU A 621 54.13 -2.52 -16.41
C LEU A 621 54.51 -1.94 -17.79
N PRO A 622 54.12 -0.68 -18.05
CA PRO A 622 55.15 0.36 -17.99
C PRO A 622 54.73 1.62 -17.22
N ALA A 623 55.75 2.31 -16.70
CA ALA A 623 55.70 3.61 -16.08
C ALA A 623 55.45 4.73 -17.10
N ASP A 624 54.62 5.70 -16.74
CA ASP A 624 54.85 7.13 -16.99
C ASP A 624 53.87 7.98 -16.17
N LYS A 625 54.40 8.97 -15.45
CA LYS A 625 53.66 9.89 -14.59
C LYS A 625 53.16 11.10 -15.40
N PRO A 626 51.95 11.61 -15.14
CA PRO A 626 51.69 13.04 -15.31
C PRO A 626 51.41 13.73 -13.95
N SER A 627 52.10 14.85 -13.79
CA SER A 627 51.94 15.85 -12.73
C SER A 627 50.61 16.61 -12.94
N VAL A 628 49.67 16.46 -12.01
CA VAL A 628 48.34 17.11 -12.05
C VAL A 628 48.29 18.21 -11.00
N TYR A 629 48.81 19.38 -11.36
CA TYR A 629 48.37 20.69 -10.86
C TYR A 629 48.72 21.72 -11.95
N SER A 630 47.84 21.88 -12.95
CA SER A 630 47.79 23.12 -13.71
C SER A 630 46.35 23.64 -13.68
N THR A 631 46.27 24.88 -13.23
CA THR A 631 45.07 25.63 -12.90
C THR A 631 44.28 26.03 -14.15
N LEU A 632 42.95 26.04 -14.01
CA LEU A 632 41.91 26.45 -14.97
C LEU A 632 42.13 27.79 -15.70
N SER A 633 43.12 28.60 -15.32
CA SER A 633 43.40 29.91 -15.90
C SER A 633 44.13 29.85 -17.26
N ASP A 634 44.73 28.72 -17.64
CA ASP A 634 45.56 28.62 -18.87
C ASP A 634 44.77 28.16 -20.11
N LEU A 635 43.56 27.62 -19.92
CA LEU A 635 42.70 27.15 -21.02
C LEU A 635 41.80 28.22 -21.65
N LEU A 636 41.67 29.39 -21.00
CA LEU A 636 40.84 30.49 -21.49
C LEU A 636 41.64 31.57 -22.24
N ALA A 637 42.96 31.42 -22.36
CA ALA A 637 43.85 32.39 -22.97
C ALA A 637 44.47 31.89 -24.28
N THR A 638 43.66 31.53 -25.29
CA THR A 638 44.20 31.35 -26.65
C THR A 638 43.40 32.14 -27.69
N LYS A 639 44.05 33.21 -28.13
CA LYS A 639 43.77 34.02 -29.33
C LYS A 639 44.13 33.18 -30.57
N PRO A 640 43.40 33.27 -31.70
CA PRO A 640 43.63 32.38 -32.83
C PRO A 640 44.84 32.86 -33.64
N LEU A 641 45.83 31.99 -33.83
CA LEU A 641 46.85 32.19 -34.86
C LEU A 641 47.03 30.91 -35.67
N VAL A 642 46.64 31.06 -36.93
CA VAL A 642 46.87 30.20 -38.07
C VAL A 642 48.39 30.05 -38.30
N GLU A 643 48.91 28.84 -38.42
CA GLU A 643 49.78 28.37 -39.53
C GLU A 643 50.43 26.99 -39.26
N ARG A 644 50.07 26.05 -40.16
CA ARG A 644 50.85 24.95 -40.75
C ARG A 644 52.02 24.30 -39.97
N SER A 645 51.89 22.99 -39.71
CA SER A 645 52.92 21.98 -40.05
C SER A 645 52.33 20.54 -39.94
N PRO A 646 52.75 19.57 -40.78
CA PRO A 646 52.05 18.31 -41.00
C PRO A 646 52.71 17.14 -40.25
N PHE A 647 51.99 16.46 -39.35
CA PHE A 647 52.30 15.08 -38.97
C PHE A 647 51.01 14.32 -38.69
N SER A 648 50.67 13.46 -39.65
CA SER A 648 49.59 12.48 -39.61
C SER A 648 50.00 11.33 -38.69
N GLU A 649 49.26 11.13 -37.59
CA GLU A 649 48.91 9.82 -37.01
C GLU A 649 48.12 9.97 -35.68
N SER A 650 48.18 11.12 -35.01
CA SER A 650 47.43 11.36 -33.74
C SER A 650 45.97 11.82 -33.94
N SER A 651 45.60 12.24 -35.16
CA SER A 651 44.26 12.78 -35.47
C SER A 651 43.13 11.75 -35.42
N VAL A 652 43.43 10.47 -35.66
CA VAL A 652 42.39 9.43 -35.77
C VAL A 652 41.93 8.95 -34.39
N VAL A 653 42.86 8.86 -33.43
CA VAL A 653 42.56 8.49 -32.04
C VAL A 653 41.85 9.63 -31.30
N SER A 654 42.20 10.88 -31.62
CA SER A 654 41.51 12.06 -31.09
C SER A 654 40.06 12.14 -31.56
N SER A 655 39.79 11.84 -32.83
CA SER A 655 38.43 11.81 -33.40
C SER A 655 37.56 10.70 -32.79
N ALA A 656 38.12 9.53 -32.48
CA ALA A 656 37.36 8.45 -31.84
C ALA A 656 36.95 8.80 -30.40
N LYS A 657 37.87 9.35 -29.60
CA LYS A 657 37.57 9.82 -28.24
C LYS A 657 36.58 10.99 -28.26
N GLU A 658 36.72 11.92 -29.21
CA GLU A 658 35.79 13.04 -29.36
C GLU A 658 34.37 12.56 -29.67
N LYS A 659 34.20 11.57 -30.55
CA LYS A 659 32.89 10.93 -30.79
C LYS A 659 32.35 10.25 -29.53
N GLU A 660 33.18 9.58 -28.75
CA GLU A 660 32.78 8.96 -27.48
C GLU A 660 32.35 10.00 -26.43
N TYR A 661 33.02 11.16 -26.36
CA TYR A 661 32.58 12.25 -25.50
C TYR A 661 31.29 12.90 -25.99
N GLN A 662 31.10 13.03 -27.31
CA GLN A 662 29.85 13.52 -27.88
C GLN A 662 28.68 12.57 -27.60
N THR A 663 28.87 11.25 -27.70
CA THR A 663 27.80 10.30 -27.36
C THR A 663 27.49 10.29 -25.87
N LYS A 664 28.51 10.41 -25.01
CA LYS A 664 28.30 10.57 -23.56
C LYS A 664 27.56 11.86 -23.23
N LEU A 665 27.89 12.97 -23.89
CA LEU A 665 27.19 14.25 -23.71
C LEU A 665 25.73 14.17 -24.21
N GLN A 666 25.49 13.54 -25.35
CA GLN A 666 24.13 13.30 -25.86
C GLN A 666 23.32 12.46 -24.86
N HIS A 667 23.88 11.34 -24.40
CA HIS A 667 23.23 10.49 -23.41
C HIS A 667 22.96 11.19 -22.07
N LEU A 668 23.91 12.00 -21.58
CA LEU A 668 23.68 12.81 -20.37
C LEU A 668 22.62 13.89 -20.58
N THR A 669 22.55 14.48 -21.77
CA THR A 669 21.52 15.46 -22.13
C THR A 669 20.14 14.80 -22.22
N GLU A 670 20.06 13.60 -22.78
CA GLU A 670 18.83 12.80 -22.82
C GLU A 670 18.37 12.42 -21.42
N LEU A 671 19.27 11.92 -20.56
CA LEU A 671 18.97 11.62 -19.16
C LEU A 671 18.51 12.86 -18.37
N LEU A 672 19.12 14.03 -18.63
CA LEU A 672 18.69 15.27 -17.99
C LEU A 672 17.28 15.67 -18.45
N ASN A 673 17.01 15.62 -19.76
CA ASN A 673 15.68 15.92 -20.31
C ASN A 673 14.62 14.95 -19.80
N GLU A 674 14.94 13.65 -19.68
CA GLU A 674 14.04 12.65 -19.11
C GLU A 674 13.79 12.90 -17.62
N SER A 675 14.83 13.28 -16.87
CA SER A 675 14.72 13.66 -15.46
C SER A 675 13.85 14.91 -15.26
N GLU A 676 14.03 15.94 -16.09
CA GLU A 676 13.22 17.16 -16.06
C GLU A 676 11.75 16.88 -16.43
N ALA A 677 11.51 16.08 -17.47
CA ALA A 677 10.16 15.66 -17.85
C ALA A 677 9.47 14.84 -16.76
N ASN A 678 10.21 13.95 -16.08
CA ASN A 678 9.69 13.18 -14.97
C ASN A 678 9.38 14.07 -13.75
N HIS A 679 10.26 15.04 -13.45
CA HIS A 679 10.03 16.02 -12.39
C HIS A 679 8.76 16.84 -12.66
N GLN A 680 8.52 17.27 -13.90
CA GLN A 680 7.31 17.99 -14.29
C GLN A 680 6.05 17.14 -14.10
N ARG A 681 6.08 15.85 -14.48
CA ARG A 681 4.96 14.94 -14.24
C ARG A 681 4.67 14.75 -12.76
N LEU A 682 5.70 14.63 -11.93
CA LEU A 682 5.55 14.52 -10.47
C LEU A 682 4.93 15.78 -9.87
N LEU A 683 5.30 16.98 -10.34
CA LEU A 683 4.68 18.23 -9.91
C LEU A 683 3.20 18.32 -10.31
N ASP A 684 2.85 17.85 -11.51
CA ASP A 684 1.45 17.81 -11.96
C ASP A 684 0.63 16.80 -11.12
N GLN A 685 1.20 15.62 -10.83
CA GLN A 685 0.58 14.65 -9.93
C GLN A 685 0.42 15.21 -8.51
N GLU A 686 1.44 15.87 -7.97
CA GLU A 686 1.37 16.52 -6.65
C GLU A 686 0.25 17.56 -6.61
N LYS A 687 0.10 18.35 -7.68
CA LYS A 687 -0.97 19.35 -7.80
C LYS A 687 -2.36 18.71 -7.83
N VAL A 688 -2.53 17.61 -8.57
CA VAL A 688 -3.80 16.85 -8.64
C VAL A 688 -4.11 16.23 -7.28
N LEU A 689 -3.15 15.56 -6.64
CA LEU A 689 -3.33 14.95 -5.33
C LEU A 689 -3.66 15.98 -4.25
N LYS A 690 -3.01 17.14 -4.25
CA LYS A 690 -3.36 18.24 -3.33
C LYS A 690 -4.77 18.74 -3.54
N GLU A 691 -5.26 18.82 -4.78
CA GLU A 691 -6.64 19.22 -5.04
C GLU A 691 -7.64 18.14 -4.63
N GLU A 692 -7.29 16.86 -4.82
CA GLU A 692 -8.13 15.75 -4.40
C GLU A 692 -8.23 15.63 -2.88
N ILE A 693 -7.12 15.79 -2.15
CA ILE A 693 -7.14 15.88 -0.68
C ILE A 693 -8.05 17.02 -0.25
N ARG A 694 -7.93 18.20 -0.88
CA ARG A 694 -8.83 19.32 -0.58
C ARG A 694 -10.29 19.01 -0.92
N ASN A 695 -10.57 18.23 -1.96
CA ASN A 695 -11.94 17.84 -2.32
C ASN A 695 -12.52 16.86 -1.29
N LEU A 696 -11.73 15.88 -0.86
CA LEU A 696 -12.09 14.92 0.18
C LEU A 696 -12.35 15.64 1.52
N ASP A 697 -11.46 16.56 1.93
CA ASP A 697 -11.66 17.38 3.13
C ASP A 697 -12.95 18.21 3.04
N ARG A 698 -13.26 18.77 1.86
CA ARG A 698 -14.52 19.51 1.64
C ARG A 698 -15.73 18.57 1.70
N ALA A 699 -15.63 17.36 1.16
CA ALA A 699 -16.70 16.37 1.16
C ALA A 699 -16.99 15.84 2.58
N GLU A 700 -15.96 15.51 3.35
CA GLU A 700 -16.06 15.09 4.74
C GLU A 700 -16.69 16.19 5.61
N ARG A 701 -16.28 17.44 5.43
CA ARG A 701 -16.91 18.58 6.10
C ARG A 701 -18.38 18.74 5.72
N ARG A 702 -18.77 18.43 4.48
CA ARG A 702 -20.19 18.46 4.04
C ARG A 702 -21.01 17.31 4.64
N GLN A 703 -20.44 16.12 4.78
CA GLN A 703 -21.14 14.99 5.42
C GLN A 703 -21.53 15.29 6.87
N ASN A 704 -20.67 16.02 7.59
CA ASN A 704 -20.91 16.42 8.97
C ASN A 704 -21.88 17.61 9.13
N LEU A 705 -22.44 18.15 8.04
CA LEU A 705 -23.40 19.25 8.12
C LEU A 705 -24.84 18.75 8.32
N SER A 706 -25.51 19.26 9.34
CA SER A 706 -26.95 19.04 9.53
C SER A 706 -27.73 19.55 8.30
N VAL A 707 -28.45 18.63 7.65
CA VAL A 707 -29.26 18.89 6.45
C VAL A 707 -30.30 19.99 6.70
N ASP A 708 -30.83 20.08 7.92
CA ASP A 708 -31.81 21.09 8.33
C ASP A 708 -31.22 22.51 8.39
N TYR A 709 -29.98 22.63 8.87
CA TYR A 709 -29.28 23.91 8.88
C TYR A 709 -28.98 24.39 7.46
N LEU A 710 -28.51 23.49 6.60
CA LEU A 710 -28.26 23.79 5.19
C LEU A 710 -29.54 24.21 4.47
N LYS A 711 -30.65 23.50 4.69
CA LYS A 711 -31.97 23.84 4.15
C LYS A 711 -32.38 25.27 4.52
N ASN A 712 -32.23 25.65 5.79
CA ASN A 712 -32.60 26.99 6.25
C ASN A 712 -31.73 28.09 5.63
N ILE A 713 -30.42 27.85 5.46
CA ILE A 713 -29.53 28.82 4.80
C ILE A 713 -29.86 28.98 3.32
N VAL A 714 -30.11 27.86 2.62
CA VAL A 714 -30.47 27.89 1.19
C VAL A 714 -31.81 28.59 0.98
N LEU A 715 -32.82 28.31 1.82
CA LEU A 715 -34.09 29.03 1.81
C LEU A 715 -33.88 30.53 2.02
N LYS A 716 -33.14 30.93 3.07
CA LYS A 716 -32.85 32.34 3.33
C LYS A 716 -32.07 33.01 2.19
N TYR A 717 -31.18 32.28 1.53
CA TYR A 717 -30.44 32.76 0.35
C TYR A 717 -31.36 32.96 -0.87
N LEU A 718 -32.38 32.12 -1.05
CA LEU A 718 -33.35 32.25 -2.13
C LEU A 718 -34.39 33.36 -1.86
N GLU A 719 -34.81 33.52 -0.62
CA GLU A 719 -35.80 34.53 -0.18
C GLU A 719 -35.24 35.96 -0.13
N THR A 720 -33.95 36.12 0.17
CA THR A 720 -33.33 37.45 0.31
C THR A 720 -32.94 38.01 -1.08
N SER A 721 -33.33 39.24 -1.38
CA SER A 721 -32.92 39.97 -2.60
C SER A 721 -31.41 40.28 -2.59
N ASP A 722 -30.88 40.55 -1.40
CA ASP A 722 -29.47 40.84 -1.15
C ASP A 722 -28.73 39.56 -0.76
N ARG A 723 -28.25 38.85 -1.78
CA ARG A 723 -27.57 37.56 -1.65
C ARG A 723 -26.10 37.69 -1.23
N GLU A 724 -25.52 38.88 -1.35
CA GLU A 724 -24.12 39.17 -1.05
C GLU A 724 -23.70 38.88 0.41
N PRO A 725 -24.47 39.30 1.45
CA PRO A 725 -24.12 39.01 2.85
C PRO A 725 -24.28 37.54 3.24
N LEU A 726 -25.11 36.76 2.54
CA LEU A 726 -25.27 35.32 2.78
C LEU A 726 -24.21 34.48 2.05
N LEU A 727 -23.49 35.06 1.08
CA LEU A 727 -22.51 34.36 0.26
C LEU A 727 -21.30 33.83 1.06
N PRO A 728 -20.73 34.57 2.05
CA PRO A 728 -19.70 34.03 2.94
C PRO A 728 -20.19 32.84 3.77
N VAL A 729 -21.41 32.93 4.31
CA VAL A 729 -22.01 31.85 5.10
C VAL A 729 -22.21 30.61 4.24
N LEU A 730 -22.80 30.78 3.05
CA LEU A 730 -22.97 29.69 2.08
C LEU A 730 -21.63 29.08 1.65
N THR A 731 -20.60 29.90 1.48
CA THR A 731 -19.23 29.45 1.16
C THR A 731 -18.65 28.59 2.25
N THR A 732 -18.81 28.97 3.52
CA THR A 732 -18.30 28.20 4.67
C THR A 732 -19.07 26.91 4.91
N VAL A 733 -20.39 26.93 4.70
CA VAL A 733 -21.30 25.81 4.96
C VAL A 733 -21.20 24.75 3.88
N LEU A 734 -21.18 25.16 2.61
CA LEU A 734 -21.02 24.24 1.48
C LEU A 734 -19.56 23.97 1.11
N GLN A 735 -18.60 24.60 1.82
CA GLN A 735 -17.17 24.50 1.51
C GLN A 735 -16.91 24.69 0.01
N LEU A 736 -17.41 25.80 -0.53
CA LEU A 736 -17.34 26.07 -1.97
C LEU A 736 -15.90 26.37 -2.40
N SER A 737 -15.52 25.94 -3.60
CA SER A 737 -14.21 26.25 -4.15
C SER A 737 -14.09 27.75 -4.47
N PRO A 738 -12.88 28.34 -4.46
CA PRO A 738 -12.69 29.74 -4.83
C PRO A 738 -13.26 30.09 -6.22
N ALA A 739 -13.22 29.13 -7.15
CA ALA A 739 -13.80 29.27 -8.49
C ALA A 739 -15.34 29.32 -8.46
N GLU A 740 -15.98 28.45 -7.66
CA GLU A 740 -17.44 28.44 -7.47
C GLU A 740 -17.93 29.73 -6.81
N VAL A 741 -17.21 30.22 -5.79
CA VAL A 741 -17.49 31.50 -5.12
C VAL A 741 -17.41 32.66 -6.12
N ALA A 742 -16.40 32.66 -6.99
CA ALA A 742 -16.27 33.67 -8.05
C ALA A 742 -17.44 33.62 -9.04
N MET A 743 -17.90 32.42 -9.43
CA MET A 743 -19.09 32.27 -10.27
C MET A 743 -20.37 32.76 -9.58
N LEU A 744 -20.56 32.45 -8.30
CA LEU A 744 -21.73 32.89 -7.53
C LEU A 744 -21.73 34.41 -7.34
N ARG A 745 -20.58 35.02 -7.05
CA ARG A 745 -20.43 36.48 -7.00
C ARG A 745 -20.78 37.11 -8.36
N LYS A 746 -20.25 36.58 -9.46
CA LYS A 746 -20.56 37.06 -10.82
C LYS A 746 -22.05 37.01 -11.14
N LYS A 747 -22.73 35.90 -10.82
CA LYS A 747 -24.19 35.77 -11.03
C LYS A 747 -25.00 36.69 -10.11
N THR A 748 -24.57 36.89 -8.87
CA THR A 748 -25.24 37.77 -7.90
C THR A 748 -25.20 39.24 -8.35
N ILE A 749 -24.07 39.69 -8.89
CA ILE A 749 -23.91 41.04 -9.47
C ILE A 749 -24.76 41.22 -10.74
N GLN A 750 -24.86 40.19 -11.59
CA GLN A 750 -25.72 40.25 -12.79
C GLN A 750 -27.22 40.31 -12.45
N THR A 751 -27.65 39.62 -11.40
CA THR A 751 -29.07 39.57 -11.00
C THR A 751 -29.52 40.87 -10.36
N SER A 752 -28.66 41.52 -9.57
CA SER A 752 -28.92 42.85 -8.99
C SER A 752 -28.95 43.96 -10.05
N ALA A 753 -28.07 43.91 -11.06
CA ALA A 753 -28.10 44.84 -12.18
C ALA A 753 -29.37 44.71 -13.06
N SER A 754 -29.88 43.48 -13.26
CA SER A 754 -31.11 43.25 -14.04
C SER A 754 -32.39 43.64 -13.27
N SER A 755 -32.38 43.51 -11.95
CA SER A 755 -33.49 43.91 -11.05
C SER A 755 -33.71 45.44 -11.02
N MET A 756 -32.64 46.25 -11.14
CA MET A 756 -32.77 47.72 -11.19
C MET A 756 -33.38 48.26 -12.49
N VAL A 757 -33.37 47.51 -13.59
CA VAL A 757 -33.90 48.00 -14.89
C VAL A 757 -35.41 47.77 -15.01
N LEU A 758 -35.98 46.78 -14.32
CA LEU A 758 -37.41 46.45 -14.43
C LEU A 758 -38.32 47.26 -13.49
N GLY A 759 -37.75 47.98 -12.51
CA GLY A 759 -38.50 48.82 -11.56
C GLY A 759 -38.81 50.25 -12.05
N GLY A 760 -38.30 50.66 -13.22
CA GLY A 760 -38.39 52.05 -13.70
C GLY A 760 -39.53 52.37 -14.68
N PHE A 761 -40.38 51.41 -15.07
CA PHE A 761 -41.28 51.58 -16.22
C PHE A 761 -42.78 51.72 -15.92
N PHE A 762 -43.21 51.86 -14.65
CA PHE A 762 -44.64 51.93 -14.29
C PHE A 762 -45.07 53.20 -13.53
N GLY A 763 -44.37 54.32 -13.72
CA GLY A 763 -44.76 55.61 -13.13
C GLY A 763 -44.69 56.77 -14.13
N GLY A 764 -45.76 57.01 -14.89
CA GLY A 764 -45.89 58.26 -15.66
C GLY A 764 -47.07 58.34 -16.62
N GLY A 765 -48.16 59.01 -16.18
CA GLY A 765 -49.10 59.82 -16.99
C GLY A 765 -50.01 59.08 -18.00
N GLY A 766 -51.33 59.12 -17.95
CA GLY A 766 -52.22 60.13 -17.39
C GLY A 766 -52.31 61.36 -18.31
N GLY A 767 -53.02 61.24 -19.44
CA GLY A 767 -53.34 62.39 -20.29
C GLY A 767 -53.72 62.05 -21.74
N HIS A 768 -54.96 61.59 -21.97
CA HIS A 768 -55.93 62.14 -22.93
C HIS A 768 -57.22 61.34 -22.98
#